data_AF-A0A182P4P5-F1
#
_entry.id   AF-A0A182P4P5-F1
#
_cell.length_a   1.000
_cell.length_b   1.000
_cell.length_c   1.000
_cell.angle_alpha   90.00
_cell.angle_beta   90.00
_cell.angle_gamma   90.00
#
_symmetry.space_group_name_H-M   'P 1'
#
loop_
_entity.id
_entity.type
_entity.pdbx_description
1 polymer ?
#
loop_
_entity_poly.entity_id
_entity_poly.type
_entity_poly.pdbx_seq_one_letter_code
_entity_poly.pdbx_strand_id
1 'polypeptide(L)'
;MSEESYSPAPAEQLDNVLRDISLKNVQLRRLASILLVDTEFLRLCDIFDEVERALRRVDRFSIDSETEDIISRLELKVKLLQRSGKSCLTRLAKYNAARKDNSPEHQRRGFAGRLETSVSKLRALQQLNRRYRHFREGVKDTVWSVCDINQLGEVESLLKKTDFLHRIVCKNHRNCIQTLPATDIDHTIELSCLRLRFAVSSLLAIALVNFKELLETMENEDTVRALHAKLQHDIRLSMDAIQVNEEELASLRQQLFTSAESLTAQRTIAIERRDRRGLDLQEHLRTIDQLERNRQEIEERVTQLVEEREAIQQQLEERRHLLQLGMHEVVRLERLIEQIEREISERTVQFQREAQRLEQRRLEILNDPNLSPEERARLLAECDAELLQLRQSHTSNINLLEARCDELKRLSKNLANDVEAFRDEVAQKHRDALAELERQKLLASTPSQIALIEAAIQQQQAELNENFAMLDRAKGRPEFFTDDRGRYFLNAAGERIYKRDSTASEYRLGPDGEWVKVSSAVALQSDGQGTYYIDKFGQRIYQRQHFTDAGGEYYLDENGTRVYMKTTVRPSTGALDDEFISPFQRTLSTASSSEASLSQDDFPAVTQSVQELRERVAIDVAYIQETVGVVLRKGLAALTRAKPDDPIGYLADYLKLFQRNGLETKRRQELLERLRLEENDHATMESQV
;
A
#
# COMPACT_ATOMS: atom_id res chain seq x y z
N MET A 1 -29.25 -32.31 -72.10
CA MET A 1 -28.24 -31.25 -72.24
C MET A 1 -28.61 -30.17 -71.24
N SER A 2 -27.92 -30.21 -70.11
CA SER A 2 -27.73 -29.15 -69.09
C SER A 2 -28.96 -28.37 -68.61
N GLU A 3 -29.58 -28.91 -67.56
CA GLU A 3 -30.36 -28.17 -66.56
C GLU A 3 -29.50 -27.02 -66.02
N GLU A 4 -29.86 -25.78 -66.33
CA GLU A 4 -29.29 -24.60 -65.67
C GLU A 4 -29.82 -24.55 -64.23
N SER A 5 -28.95 -24.83 -63.27
CA SER A 5 -29.23 -24.73 -61.85
C SER A 5 -29.53 -23.27 -61.48
N TYR A 6 -30.82 -22.94 -61.36
CA TYR A 6 -31.27 -21.69 -60.76
C TYR A 6 -30.75 -21.61 -59.32
N SER A 7 -29.73 -20.79 -59.08
CA SER A 7 -29.28 -20.47 -57.72
C SER A 7 -30.27 -19.46 -57.13
N PRO A 8 -31.00 -19.79 -56.06
CA PRO A 8 -32.01 -18.90 -55.49
C PRO A 8 -31.38 -17.60 -54.98
N ALA A 9 -32.12 -16.49 -55.03
CA ALA A 9 -31.62 -15.19 -54.59
C ALA A 9 -31.17 -15.22 -53.11
N PRO A 10 -30.19 -14.41 -52.68
CA PRO A 10 -29.66 -14.43 -51.30
C PRO A 10 -30.74 -14.29 -50.20
N ALA A 11 -31.80 -13.53 -50.46
CA ALA A 11 -32.94 -13.38 -49.56
C ALA A 11 -33.77 -14.67 -49.44
N GLU A 12 -33.97 -15.41 -50.53
CA GLU A 12 -34.66 -16.70 -50.51
C GLU A 12 -33.84 -17.78 -49.82
N GLN A 13 -32.51 -17.73 -49.94
CA GLN A 13 -31.59 -18.62 -49.24
C GLN A 13 -31.67 -18.44 -47.72
N LEU A 14 -31.70 -17.19 -47.24
CA LEU A 14 -31.85 -16.89 -45.82
C LEU A 14 -33.21 -17.33 -45.26
N ASP A 15 -34.30 -17.04 -45.98
CA ASP A 15 -35.64 -17.49 -45.59
C ASP A 15 -35.72 -19.01 -45.45
N ASN A 16 -35.06 -19.74 -46.34
CA ASN A 16 -34.98 -21.19 -46.29
C ASN A 16 -34.19 -21.65 -45.05
N VAL A 17 -33.08 -20.98 -44.70
CA VAL A 17 -32.29 -21.27 -43.49
C VAL A 17 -33.09 -21.02 -42.21
N LEU A 18 -33.79 -19.89 -42.11
CA LEU A 18 -34.63 -19.57 -40.95
C LEU A 18 -35.76 -20.60 -40.77
N ARG A 19 -36.38 -21.02 -41.88
CA ARG A 19 -37.38 -22.11 -41.88
C ARG A 19 -36.77 -23.43 -41.45
N ASP A 20 -35.59 -23.79 -41.93
CA ASP A 20 -34.91 -25.03 -41.56
C ASP A 20 -34.51 -25.03 -40.06
N ILE A 21 -34.07 -23.90 -39.51
CA ILE A 21 -33.85 -23.74 -38.06
C ILE A 21 -35.14 -23.87 -37.27
N SER A 22 -36.24 -23.28 -37.76
CA SER A 22 -37.56 -23.40 -37.12
C SER A 22 -38.04 -24.86 -37.08
N LEU A 23 -37.93 -25.57 -38.19
CA LEU A 23 -38.23 -27.00 -38.33
C LEU A 23 -37.37 -27.82 -37.37
N LYS A 24 -36.06 -27.54 -37.34
CA LYS A 24 -35.14 -28.27 -36.47
C LYS A 24 -35.45 -28.07 -35.00
N ASN A 25 -35.85 -26.86 -34.61
CA ASN A 25 -36.30 -26.55 -33.25
C ASN A 25 -37.57 -27.30 -32.87
N VAL A 26 -38.56 -27.39 -33.77
CA VAL A 26 -39.78 -28.17 -33.56
C VAL A 26 -39.44 -29.66 -33.38
N GLN A 27 -38.58 -30.21 -34.24
CA GLN A 27 -38.10 -31.60 -34.15
C GLN A 27 -37.41 -31.88 -32.82
N LEU A 28 -36.47 -31.04 -32.40
CA LEU A 28 -35.74 -31.22 -31.15
C LEU A 28 -36.67 -31.13 -29.92
N ARG A 29 -37.70 -30.29 -29.96
CA ARG A 29 -38.73 -30.27 -28.90
C ARG A 29 -39.56 -31.55 -28.88
N ARG A 30 -39.95 -32.09 -30.05
CA ARG A 30 -40.64 -33.39 -30.16
C ARG A 30 -39.76 -34.54 -29.62
N LEU A 31 -38.46 -34.50 -29.89
CA LEU A 31 -37.53 -35.51 -29.36
C LEU A 31 -37.27 -35.32 -27.86
N ALA A 32 -37.32 -34.10 -27.33
CA ALA A 32 -37.08 -33.83 -25.91
C ALA A 32 -38.18 -34.42 -24.99
N SER A 33 -39.41 -34.58 -25.49
CA SER A 33 -40.51 -35.21 -24.74
C SER A 33 -40.45 -36.75 -24.75
N ILE A 34 -39.63 -37.33 -25.64
CA ILE A 34 -39.42 -38.78 -25.74
C ILE A 34 -38.17 -39.14 -24.94
N LEU A 35 -38.36 -39.91 -23.86
CA LEU A 35 -37.29 -40.23 -22.91
C LEU A 35 -36.15 -41.05 -23.55
N LEU A 36 -36.51 -42.03 -24.40
CA LEU A 36 -35.56 -42.94 -25.03
C LEU A 36 -35.95 -43.16 -26.49
N VAL A 37 -35.00 -42.95 -27.39
CA VAL A 37 -35.19 -43.02 -28.83
C VAL A 37 -34.30 -44.11 -29.43
N ASP A 38 -34.85 -44.97 -30.29
CA ASP A 38 -34.09 -46.00 -31.00
C ASP A 38 -33.69 -45.55 -32.43
N THR A 39 -32.78 -46.30 -33.07
CA THR A 39 -32.24 -45.93 -34.38
C THR A 39 -33.28 -45.99 -35.50
N GLU A 40 -34.30 -46.83 -35.37
CA GLU A 40 -35.36 -46.96 -36.38
C GLU A 40 -36.38 -45.84 -36.27
N PHE A 41 -36.69 -45.38 -35.05
CA PHE A 41 -37.48 -44.18 -34.83
C PHE A 41 -36.75 -42.94 -35.36
N LEU A 42 -35.42 -42.83 -35.15
CA LEU A 42 -34.65 -41.72 -35.75
C LEU A 42 -34.69 -41.74 -37.28
N ARG A 43 -34.68 -42.93 -37.91
CA ARG A 43 -34.87 -43.08 -39.36
C ARG A 43 -36.27 -42.65 -39.81
N LEU A 44 -37.29 -43.01 -39.03
CA LEU A 44 -38.66 -42.55 -39.28
C LEU A 44 -38.76 -41.02 -39.21
N CYS A 45 -38.14 -40.41 -38.20
CA CYS A 45 -38.09 -38.95 -38.09
C CYS A 45 -37.45 -38.30 -39.33
N ASP A 46 -36.41 -38.88 -39.93
CA ASP A 46 -35.82 -38.29 -41.13
C ASP A 46 -36.76 -38.35 -42.32
N ILE A 47 -37.43 -39.48 -42.52
CA ILE A 47 -38.40 -39.64 -43.60
C ILE A 47 -39.56 -38.66 -43.38
N PHE A 48 -39.99 -38.48 -42.13
CA PHE A 48 -40.99 -37.50 -41.77
C PHE A 48 -40.51 -36.07 -42.07
N ASP A 49 -39.27 -35.73 -41.72
CA ASP A 49 -38.70 -34.41 -42.01
C ASP A 49 -38.58 -34.17 -43.52
N GLU A 50 -38.26 -35.20 -44.30
CA GLU A 50 -38.25 -35.16 -45.77
C GLU A 50 -39.64 -34.96 -46.37
N VAL A 51 -40.67 -35.53 -45.75
CA VAL A 51 -42.08 -35.32 -46.10
C VAL A 51 -42.50 -33.90 -45.72
N GLU A 52 -42.19 -33.42 -44.52
CA GLU A 52 -42.57 -32.08 -44.05
C GLU A 52 -41.90 -30.98 -44.90
N ARG A 53 -40.61 -31.16 -45.26
CA ARG A 53 -39.93 -30.27 -46.21
C ARG A 53 -40.54 -30.32 -47.62
N ALA A 54 -40.98 -31.50 -48.07
CA ALA A 54 -41.61 -31.62 -49.38
C ALA A 54 -42.98 -30.93 -49.42
N LEU A 55 -43.81 -31.12 -48.39
CA LEU A 55 -45.13 -30.49 -48.27
C LEU A 55 -45.03 -28.96 -48.23
N ARG A 56 -44.12 -28.40 -47.42
CA ARG A 56 -43.90 -26.94 -47.33
C ARG A 56 -43.32 -26.30 -48.58
N ARG A 57 -42.74 -27.08 -49.50
CA ARG A 57 -42.23 -26.58 -50.79
C ARG A 57 -43.34 -26.47 -51.83
N VAL A 58 -44.42 -27.23 -51.72
CA VAL A 58 -45.55 -27.18 -52.68
C VAL A 58 -46.36 -25.89 -52.54
N ASP A 59 -46.47 -25.32 -51.34
CA ASP A 59 -47.11 -24.01 -51.08
C ASP A 59 -46.53 -22.83 -51.90
N ARG A 60 -45.39 -22.99 -52.58
CA ARG A 60 -44.71 -21.94 -53.37
C ARG A 60 -44.81 -22.09 -54.89
N PHE A 61 -45.30 -23.22 -55.43
CA PHE A 61 -45.40 -23.41 -56.87
C PHE A 61 -46.80 -22.99 -57.37
N SER A 62 -46.85 -22.06 -58.33
CA SER A 62 -48.06 -21.82 -59.13
C SER A 62 -48.44 -23.13 -59.82
N ILE A 63 -49.68 -23.52 -59.63
CA ILE A 63 -50.28 -24.77 -60.11
C ILE A 63 -50.48 -24.65 -61.62
N ASP A 64 -49.41 -24.69 -62.41
CA ASP A 64 -49.49 -24.68 -63.87
C ASP A 64 -48.55 -25.76 -64.47
N SER A 65 -49.16 -26.86 -64.89
CA SER A 65 -48.66 -27.94 -65.77
C SER A 65 -47.73 -29.06 -65.26
N GLU A 66 -47.21 -29.04 -64.02
CA GLU A 66 -46.35 -30.13 -63.46
C GLU A 66 -46.95 -30.86 -62.23
N THR A 67 -48.26 -30.75 -62.00
CA THR A 67 -48.95 -31.19 -60.77
C THR A 67 -49.02 -32.71 -60.57
N GLU A 68 -49.14 -33.50 -61.65
CA GLU A 68 -49.25 -34.97 -61.56
C GLU A 68 -47.96 -35.64 -61.04
N ASP A 69 -46.78 -35.10 -61.36
CA ASP A 69 -45.49 -35.65 -60.92
C ASP A 69 -45.21 -35.30 -59.44
N ILE A 70 -45.65 -34.12 -58.98
CA ILE A 70 -45.50 -33.68 -57.58
C ILE A 70 -46.38 -34.50 -56.63
N ILE A 71 -47.66 -34.75 -56.99
CA ILE A 71 -48.56 -35.60 -56.18
C ILE A 71 -48.01 -37.02 -56.10
N SER A 72 -47.57 -37.59 -57.22
CA SER A 72 -46.99 -38.94 -57.27
C SER A 72 -45.74 -39.06 -56.40
N ARG A 73 -44.88 -38.04 -56.39
CA ARG A 73 -43.68 -37.97 -55.52
C ARG A 73 -44.04 -37.81 -54.05
N LEU A 74 -45.02 -36.99 -53.70
CA LEU A 74 -45.49 -36.83 -52.32
C LEU A 74 -46.17 -38.11 -51.81
N GLU A 75 -47.02 -38.72 -52.64
CA GLU A 75 -47.68 -40.00 -52.31
C GLU A 75 -46.63 -41.11 -52.11
N LEU A 76 -45.57 -41.15 -52.93
CA LEU A 76 -44.44 -42.06 -52.74
C LEU A 76 -43.76 -41.83 -51.38
N LYS A 77 -43.49 -40.57 -51.01
CA LYS A 77 -42.87 -40.22 -49.72
C LYS A 77 -43.76 -40.53 -48.52
N VAL A 78 -45.06 -40.28 -48.62
CA VAL A 78 -46.05 -40.67 -47.58
C VAL A 78 -46.14 -42.18 -47.47
N LYS A 79 -46.14 -42.93 -48.59
CA LYS A 79 -46.08 -44.40 -48.60
C LYS A 79 -44.79 -44.92 -47.95
N LEU A 80 -43.65 -44.28 -48.21
CA LEU A 80 -42.38 -44.61 -47.56
C LEU A 80 -42.44 -44.36 -46.04
N LEU A 81 -43.04 -43.24 -45.62
CA LEU A 81 -43.26 -42.92 -44.21
C LEU A 81 -44.18 -43.96 -43.54
N GLN A 82 -45.30 -44.32 -44.17
CA GLN A 82 -46.22 -45.35 -43.68
C GLN A 82 -45.54 -46.73 -43.57
N ARG A 83 -44.74 -47.13 -44.58
CA ARG A 83 -43.97 -48.38 -44.55
C ARG A 83 -42.93 -48.39 -43.42
N SER A 84 -42.21 -47.27 -43.26
CA SER A 84 -41.24 -47.09 -42.18
C SER A 84 -41.91 -47.13 -40.81
N GLY A 85 -43.07 -46.47 -40.67
CA GLY A 85 -43.88 -46.46 -39.46
C GLY A 85 -44.37 -47.86 -39.08
N LYS A 86 -44.94 -48.62 -40.05
CA LYS A 86 -45.32 -50.02 -39.86
C LYS A 86 -44.13 -50.90 -39.46
N SER A 87 -42.97 -50.71 -40.08
CA SER A 87 -41.73 -51.43 -39.73
C SER A 87 -41.29 -51.13 -38.30
N CYS A 88 -41.34 -49.87 -37.88
CA CYS A 88 -41.00 -49.43 -36.53
C CYS A 88 -41.97 -50.03 -35.49
N LEU A 89 -43.28 -49.91 -35.71
CA LEU A 89 -44.32 -50.46 -34.83
C LEU A 89 -44.24 -51.98 -34.70
N THR A 90 -44.02 -52.69 -35.81
CA THR A 90 -43.88 -54.16 -35.80
C THR A 90 -42.65 -54.59 -35.00
N ARG A 91 -41.54 -53.88 -35.13
CA ARG A 91 -40.31 -54.16 -34.35
C ARG A 91 -40.49 -53.85 -32.86
N LEU A 92 -41.17 -52.75 -32.54
CA LEU A 92 -41.53 -52.41 -31.15
C LEU A 92 -42.41 -53.49 -30.53
N ALA A 93 -43.43 -53.97 -31.25
CA ALA A 93 -44.32 -55.04 -30.81
C ALA A 93 -43.58 -56.38 -30.62
N LYS A 94 -42.74 -56.79 -31.60
CA LYS A 94 -41.93 -58.02 -31.51
C LYS A 94 -40.97 -57.99 -30.34
N TYR A 95 -40.31 -56.86 -30.10
CA TYR A 95 -39.44 -56.69 -28.94
C TYR A 95 -40.23 -56.72 -27.63
N ASN A 96 -41.37 -56.03 -27.57
CA ASN A 96 -42.23 -56.01 -26.38
C ASN A 96 -42.80 -57.40 -26.04
N ALA A 97 -43.02 -58.25 -27.04
CA ALA A 97 -43.40 -59.65 -26.84
C ALA A 97 -42.20 -60.51 -26.38
N ALA A 98 -41.06 -60.42 -27.08
CA ALA A 98 -39.88 -61.24 -26.80
C ALA A 98 -39.21 -60.94 -25.45
N ARG A 99 -39.42 -59.76 -24.86
CA ARG A 99 -38.85 -59.41 -23.55
C ARG A 99 -39.55 -60.05 -22.36
N LYS A 100 -40.82 -60.47 -22.51
CA LYS A 100 -41.67 -60.94 -21.41
C LYS A 100 -41.15 -62.23 -20.76
N ASP A 101 -40.33 -63.00 -21.49
CA ASP A 101 -39.75 -64.26 -21.03
C ASP A 101 -38.32 -64.12 -20.47
N ASN A 102 -37.77 -62.89 -20.42
CA ASN A 102 -36.38 -62.64 -20.01
C ASN A 102 -36.28 -62.18 -18.55
N SER A 103 -35.20 -62.57 -17.85
CA SER A 103 -34.88 -62.04 -16.52
C SER A 103 -34.59 -60.52 -16.56
N PRO A 104 -34.83 -59.76 -15.47
CA PRO A 104 -34.69 -58.29 -15.45
C PRO A 104 -33.28 -57.80 -15.81
N GLU A 105 -32.23 -58.55 -15.49
CA GLU A 105 -30.87 -58.23 -15.93
C GLU A 105 -30.65 -58.41 -17.44
N HIS A 106 -31.27 -59.44 -18.03
CA HIS A 106 -31.25 -59.68 -19.47
C HIS A 106 -32.16 -58.71 -20.22
N GLN A 107 -33.27 -58.27 -19.61
CA GLN A 107 -34.09 -57.16 -20.12
C GLN A 107 -33.31 -55.84 -20.10
N ARG A 108 -32.59 -55.53 -19.02
CA ARG A 108 -31.70 -54.36 -18.93
C ARG A 108 -30.63 -54.37 -19.99
N ARG A 109 -29.88 -55.49 -20.09
CA ARG A 109 -28.81 -55.66 -21.08
C ARG A 109 -29.34 -55.72 -22.51
N GLY A 110 -30.50 -56.34 -22.74
CA GLY A 110 -31.16 -56.41 -24.04
C GLY A 110 -31.77 -55.07 -24.48
N PHE A 111 -32.31 -54.28 -23.56
CA PHE A 111 -32.85 -52.95 -23.84
C PHE A 111 -31.75 -51.91 -24.01
N ALA A 112 -30.76 -51.90 -23.11
CA ALA A 112 -29.53 -51.13 -23.28
C ALA A 112 -28.82 -51.55 -24.57
N GLY A 113 -28.75 -52.86 -24.87
CA GLY A 113 -28.26 -53.41 -26.14
C GLY A 113 -29.10 -53.01 -27.36
N ARG A 114 -30.42 -52.89 -27.27
CA ARG A 114 -31.21 -52.32 -28.38
C ARG A 114 -30.87 -50.85 -28.62
N LEU A 115 -30.46 -50.14 -27.58
CA LEU A 115 -29.96 -48.77 -27.64
C LEU A 115 -28.45 -48.71 -27.99
N GLU A 116 -27.67 -49.77 -27.73
CA GLU A 116 -26.19 -49.85 -27.83
C GLU A 116 -25.65 -50.79 -28.95
N THR A 117 -26.09 -52.04 -29.03
CA THR A 117 -25.70 -53.09 -30.01
C THR A 117 -26.49 -53.06 -31.33
N SER A 118 -26.31 -51.98 -32.09
CA SER A 118 -26.04 -52.11 -33.54
C SER A 118 -24.60 -51.67 -33.81
N VAL A 119 -23.70 -52.36 -33.08
CA VAL A 119 -22.23 -52.52 -33.13
C VAL A 119 -21.34 -51.26 -33.13
N SER A 120 -21.56 -50.34 -32.20
CA SER A 120 -20.47 -49.77 -31.36
C SER A 120 -20.98 -48.49 -30.69
N LYS A 121 -21.07 -48.55 -29.36
CA LYS A 121 -21.44 -47.51 -28.38
C LYS A 121 -21.83 -46.15 -28.98
N LEU A 122 -23.15 -45.87 -28.95
CA LEU A 122 -23.85 -44.61 -29.29
C LEU A 122 -24.27 -44.40 -30.75
N ARG A 123 -24.72 -45.38 -31.54
CA ARG A 123 -25.16 -45.10 -32.93
C ARG A 123 -26.34 -44.11 -33.02
N ALA A 124 -27.36 -44.19 -32.15
CA ALA A 124 -28.50 -43.25 -32.15
C ALA A 124 -28.10 -41.82 -31.74
N LEU A 125 -27.32 -41.67 -30.65
CA LEU A 125 -26.79 -40.37 -30.25
C LEU A 125 -25.71 -39.85 -31.20
N GLN A 126 -24.85 -40.70 -31.77
CA GLN A 126 -23.87 -40.32 -32.79
C GLN A 126 -24.57 -39.94 -34.08
N GLN A 127 -25.66 -40.61 -34.48
CA GLN A 127 -26.46 -40.26 -35.63
C GLN A 127 -27.17 -38.92 -35.40
N LEU A 128 -27.74 -38.70 -34.21
CA LEU A 128 -28.30 -37.40 -33.79
C LEU A 128 -27.23 -36.29 -33.83
N ASN A 129 -26.07 -36.52 -33.21
CA ASN A 129 -24.96 -35.57 -33.16
C ASN A 129 -24.35 -35.31 -34.55
N ARG A 130 -24.14 -36.35 -35.35
CA ARG A 130 -23.62 -36.24 -36.72
C ARG A 130 -24.60 -35.42 -37.56
N ARG A 131 -25.90 -35.73 -37.51
CA ARG A 131 -26.92 -34.98 -38.25
C ARG A 131 -27.02 -33.54 -37.80
N TYR A 132 -26.96 -33.31 -36.49
CA TYR A 132 -26.95 -31.96 -35.96
C TYR A 132 -25.72 -31.18 -36.42
N ARG A 133 -24.57 -31.84 -36.49
CA ARG A 133 -23.33 -31.26 -37.04
C ARG A 133 -23.48 -30.91 -38.52
N HIS A 134 -23.98 -31.81 -39.35
CA HIS A 134 -24.19 -31.54 -40.79
C HIS A 134 -25.22 -30.42 -41.00
N PHE A 135 -26.29 -30.39 -40.20
CA PHE A 135 -27.25 -29.28 -40.20
C PHE A 135 -26.57 -27.95 -39.85
N ARG A 136 -25.75 -27.93 -38.79
CA ARG A 136 -25.02 -26.73 -38.35
C ARG A 136 -23.97 -26.28 -39.37
N GLU A 137 -23.28 -27.21 -40.02
CA GLU A 137 -22.35 -26.93 -41.13
C GLU A 137 -23.09 -26.35 -42.32
N GLY A 138 -24.20 -26.96 -42.76
CA GLY A 138 -25.02 -26.42 -43.86
C GLY A 138 -25.59 -25.03 -43.59
N VAL A 139 -26.06 -24.76 -42.36
CA VAL A 139 -26.49 -23.40 -41.97
C VAL A 139 -25.32 -22.43 -42.01
N LYS A 140 -24.14 -22.81 -41.50
CA LYS A 140 -22.95 -21.94 -41.54
C LYS A 140 -22.52 -21.64 -42.97
N ASP A 141 -22.49 -22.63 -43.84
CA ASP A 141 -22.09 -22.47 -45.24
C ASP A 141 -23.04 -21.51 -45.98
N THR A 142 -24.35 -21.60 -45.71
CA THR A 142 -25.36 -20.71 -46.31
C THR A 142 -25.34 -19.31 -45.70
N VAL A 143 -25.05 -19.19 -44.40
CA VAL A 143 -24.91 -17.90 -43.72
C VAL A 143 -23.64 -17.17 -44.19
N TRP A 144 -22.55 -17.90 -44.43
CA TRP A 144 -21.32 -17.37 -45.03
C TRP A 144 -21.51 -16.92 -46.47
N SER A 145 -22.48 -17.45 -47.23
CA SER A 145 -22.77 -17.00 -48.59
C SER A 145 -23.67 -15.76 -48.67
N VAL A 146 -24.41 -15.41 -47.62
CA VAL A 146 -25.40 -14.30 -47.63
C VAL A 146 -24.79 -12.94 -47.20
N CYS A 147 -23.67 -12.91 -46.47
CA CYS A 147 -22.86 -11.71 -46.14
C CYS A 147 -23.60 -10.48 -45.55
N ASP A 148 -24.66 -10.65 -44.75
CA ASP A 148 -25.32 -9.56 -43.99
C ASP A 148 -25.14 -9.72 -42.47
N ILE A 149 -24.48 -8.74 -41.85
CA ILE A 149 -24.10 -8.69 -40.43
C ILE A 149 -25.33 -8.65 -39.49
N ASN A 150 -26.44 -8.02 -39.91
CA ASN A 150 -27.61 -7.91 -39.05
C ASN A 150 -28.41 -9.22 -39.01
N GLN A 151 -28.48 -9.92 -40.15
CA GLN A 151 -29.14 -11.22 -40.27
C GLN A 151 -28.33 -12.34 -39.60
N LEU A 152 -27.00 -12.20 -39.56
CA LEU A 152 -26.08 -13.08 -38.82
C LEU A 152 -26.43 -13.17 -37.32
N GLY A 153 -26.77 -12.06 -36.68
CA GLY A 153 -27.11 -12.03 -35.25
C GLY A 153 -28.41 -12.76 -34.91
N GLU A 154 -29.43 -12.64 -35.77
CA GLU A 154 -30.70 -13.37 -35.61
C GLU A 154 -30.50 -14.88 -35.80
N VAL A 155 -29.78 -15.27 -36.85
CA VAL A 155 -29.47 -16.68 -37.12
C VAL A 155 -28.62 -17.28 -36.00
N GLU A 156 -27.64 -16.54 -35.46
CA GLU A 156 -26.82 -17.00 -34.33
C GLU A 156 -27.65 -17.19 -33.06
N SER A 157 -28.57 -16.28 -32.74
CA SER A 157 -29.48 -16.40 -31.61
C SER A 157 -30.38 -17.64 -31.73
N LEU A 158 -30.95 -17.86 -32.93
CA LEU A 158 -31.78 -19.02 -33.21
C LEU A 158 -30.97 -20.33 -33.14
N LEU A 159 -29.74 -20.34 -33.67
CA LEU A 159 -28.83 -21.49 -33.57
C LEU A 159 -28.40 -21.79 -32.14
N LYS A 160 -28.16 -20.77 -31.29
CA LYS A 160 -27.88 -20.96 -29.85
C LYS A 160 -29.06 -21.67 -29.16
N LYS A 161 -30.29 -21.30 -29.51
CA LYS A 161 -31.51 -21.99 -29.02
C LYS A 161 -31.58 -23.42 -29.52
N THR A 162 -31.23 -23.68 -30.78
CA THR A 162 -31.16 -25.04 -31.34
C THR A 162 -30.07 -25.89 -30.66
N ASP A 163 -28.89 -25.31 -30.40
CA ASP A 163 -27.77 -25.94 -29.69
C ASP A 163 -28.20 -26.34 -28.28
N PHE A 164 -28.90 -25.46 -27.58
CA PHE A 164 -29.44 -25.71 -26.25
C PHE A 164 -30.45 -26.87 -26.26
N LEU A 165 -31.41 -26.87 -27.19
CA LEU A 165 -32.40 -27.95 -27.32
C LEU A 165 -31.73 -29.29 -27.66
N HIS A 166 -30.75 -29.30 -28.56
CA HIS A 166 -30.00 -30.50 -28.90
C HIS A 166 -29.22 -31.06 -27.71
N ARG A 167 -28.59 -30.19 -26.89
CA ARG A 167 -27.94 -30.59 -25.63
C ARG A 167 -28.92 -31.19 -24.64
N ILE A 168 -30.13 -30.63 -24.51
CA ILE A 168 -31.19 -31.19 -23.66
C ILE A 168 -31.55 -32.60 -24.11
N VAL A 169 -31.84 -32.81 -25.40
CA VAL A 169 -32.18 -34.14 -25.93
C VAL A 169 -31.06 -35.15 -25.65
N CYS A 170 -29.80 -34.77 -25.91
CA CYS A 170 -28.65 -35.63 -25.62
C CYS A 170 -28.50 -35.94 -24.13
N LYS A 171 -28.69 -34.95 -23.25
CA LYS A 171 -28.57 -35.10 -21.80
C LYS A 171 -29.70 -35.95 -21.23
N ASN A 172 -30.94 -35.73 -21.67
CA ASN A 172 -32.10 -36.54 -21.28
C ASN A 172 -31.88 -38.00 -21.63
N HIS A 173 -31.41 -38.28 -22.86
CA HIS A 173 -31.14 -39.64 -23.30
C HIS A 173 -30.01 -40.31 -22.49
N ARG A 174 -28.91 -39.59 -22.23
CA ARG A 174 -27.80 -40.11 -21.40
C ARG A 174 -28.22 -40.36 -19.95
N ASN A 175 -28.92 -39.41 -19.35
CA ASN A 175 -29.40 -39.52 -17.98
C ASN A 175 -30.32 -40.72 -17.85
N CYS A 176 -31.32 -40.87 -18.73
CA CYS A 176 -32.24 -42.00 -18.69
C CYS A 176 -31.52 -43.35 -18.79
N ILE A 177 -30.52 -43.48 -19.67
CA ILE A 177 -29.72 -44.73 -19.77
C ILE A 177 -28.93 -45.01 -18.49
N GLN A 178 -28.26 -43.99 -17.94
CA GLN A 178 -27.43 -44.13 -16.74
C GLN A 178 -28.26 -44.41 -15.48
N THR A 179 -29.45 -43.85 -15.39
CA THR A 179 -30.33 -43.94 -14.22
C THR A 179 -31.43 -44.98 -14.36
N LEU A 180 -31.42 -45.86 -15.38
CA LEU A 180 -32.37 -46.98 -15.50
C LEU A 180 -32.38 -47.78 -14.19
N PRO A 181 -33.43 -47.65 -13.35
CA PRO A 181 -33.46 -48.27 -12.04
C PRO A 181 -33.61 -49.79 -12.21
N ALA A 182 -32.88 -50.56 -11.42
CA ALA A 182 -32.98 -52.03 -11.47
C ALA A 182 -34.34 -52.54 -10.97
N THR A 183 -35.04 -51.75 -10.16
CA THR A 183 -36.24 -52.17 -9.42
C THR A 183 -37.55 -52.07 -10.21
N ASP A 184 -37.60 -51.35 -11.35
CA ASP A 184 -38.83 -51.18 -12.17
C ASP A 184 -38.53 -51.14 -13.68
N ILE A 185 -37.56 -51.97 -14.11
CA ILE A 185 -37.08 -51.91 -15.47
C ILE A 185 -38.13 -52.33 -16.50
N ASP A 186 -39.02 -53.26 -16.12
CA ASP A 186 -40.06 -53.80 -17.00
C ASP A 186 -41.11 -52.73 -17.34
N HIS A 187 -41.63 -52.01 -16.34
CA HIS A 187 -42.55 -50.90 -16.54
C HIS A 187 -41.88 -49.71 -17.25
N THR A 188 -40.60 -49.45 -17.00
CA THR A 188 -39.84 -48.39 -17.67
C THR A 188 -39.64 -48.68 -19.17
N ILE A 189 -39.34 -49.94 -19.50
CA ILE A 189 -39.23 -50.41 -20.90
C ILE A 189 -40.60 -50.33 -21.59
N GLU A 190 -41.67 -50.72 -20.90
CA GLU A 190 -43.03 -50.69 -21.42
C GLU A 190 -43.50 -49.27 -21.73
N LEU A 191 -43.34 -48.36 -20.77
CA LEU A 191 -43.65 -46.95 -20.91
C LEU A 191 -42.87 -46.33 -22.07
N SER A 192 -41.59 -46.69 -22.23
CA SER A 192 -40.75 -46.20 -23.32
C SER A 192 -41.21 -46.73 -24.69
N CYS A 193 -41.58 -48.01 -24.78
CA CYS A 193 -42.12 -48.60 -26.00
C CYS A 193 -43.46 -47.97 -26.39
N LEU A 194 -44.34 -47.70 -25.43
CA LEU A 194 -45.63 -47.05 -25.68
C LEU A 194 -45.48 -45.58 -26.07
N ARG A 195 -44.57 -44.84 -25.44
CA ARG A 195 -44.25 -43.46 -25.87
C ARG A 195 -43.72 -43.42 -27.31
N LEU A 196 -42.88 -44.38 -27.69
CA LEU A 196 -42.41 -44.49 -29.07
C LEU A 196 -43.54 -44.86 -30.03
N ARG A 197 -44.41 -45.83 -29.68
CA ARG A 197 -45.59 -46.17 -30.49
C ARG A 197 -46.52 -44.97 -30.69
N PHE A 198 -46.83 -44.27 -29.61
CA PHE A 198 -47.60 -43.03 -29.65
C PHE A 198 -46.95 -42.01 -30.58
N ALA A 199 -45.66 -41.75 -30.41
CA ALA A 199 -44.94 -40.78 -31.24
C ALA A 199 -44.90 -41.18 -32.73
N VAL A 200 -44.75 -42.47 -33.05
CA VAL A 200 -44.83 -42.97 -34.44
C VAL A 200 -46.21 -42.68 -35.03
N SER A 201 -47.28 -43.02 -34.31
CA SER A 201 -48.65 -42.78 -34.75
C SER A 201 -48.97 -41.28 -34.87
N SER A 202 -48.47 -40.44 -33.96
CA SER A 202 -48.63 -38.99 -34.03
C SER A 202 -47.91 -38.39 -35.25
N LEU A 203 -46.70 -38.83 -35.56
CA LEU A 203 -45.97 -38.36 -36.74
C LEU A 203 -46.68 -38.77 -38.04
N LEU A 204 -47.22 -39.99 -38.09
CA LEU A 204 -48.03 -40.45 -39.23
C LEU A 204 -49.30 -39.62 -39.38
N ALA A 205 -50.03 -39.38 -38.29
CA ALA A 205 -51.24 -38.55 -38.32
C ALA A 205 -50.95 -37.12 -38.81
N ILE A 206 -49.90 -36.48 -38.29
CA ILE A 206 -49.49 -35.12 -38.71
C ILE A 206 -49.16 -35.09 -40.22
N ALA A 207 -48.37 -36.05 -40.71
CA ALA A 207 -48.02 -36.09 -42.13
C ALA A 207 -49.24 -36.32 -43.03
N LEU A 208 -50.18 -37.19 -42.61
CA LEU A 208 -51.39 -37.49 -43.37
C LEU A 208 -52.40 -36.33 -43.35
N VAL A 209 -52.52 -35.62 -42.22
CA VAL A 209 -53.36 -34.41 -42.11
C VAL A 209 -52.82 -33.29 -43.00
N ASN A 210 -51.52 -33.00 -42.92
CA ASN A 210 -50.91 -31.98 -43.79
C ASN A 210 -51.02 -32.35 -45.27
N PHE A 211 -50.95 -33.64 -45.61
CA PHE A 211 -51.15 -34.10 -46.98
C PHE A 211 -52.62 -34.01 -47.42
N LYS A 212 -53.58 -34.23 -46.52
CA LYS A 212 -55.02 -34.02 -46.77
C LYS A 212 -55.33 -32.53 -46.98
N GLU A 213 -54.79 -31.65 -46.14
CA GLU A 213 -54.95 -30.19 -46.28
C GLU A 213 -54.41 -29.70 -47.62
N LEU A 214 -53.26 -30.23 -48.07
CA LEU A 214 -52.70 -29.91 -49.39
C LEU A 214 -53.58 -30.41 -50.55
N LEU A 215 -54.29 -31.52 -50.39
CA LEU A 215 -55.19 -32.03 -51.44
C LEU A 215 -56.53 -31.29 -51.48
N GLU A 216 -56.95 -30.71 -50.36
CA GLU A 216 -58.17 -29.87 -50.29
C GLU A 216 -58.01 -28.53 -51.01
N THR A 217 -56.77 -28.07 -51.23
CA THR A 217 -56.48 -26.85 -52.00
C THR A 217 -56.37 -27.08 -53.51
N MET A 218 -56.50 -28.33 -53.99
CA MET A 218 -56.39 -28.71 -55.40
C MET A 218 -57.77 -28.94 -56.04
N GLU A 219 -57.93 -28.58 -57.32
CA GLU A 219 -59.22 -28.71 -58.04
C GLU A 219 -59.66 -30.18 -58.25
N ASN A 220 -60.98 -30.38 -58.28
CA ASN A 220 -61.67 -31.66 -58.07
C ASN A 220 -61.58 -32.66 -59.24
N GLU A 221 -60.51 -33.45 -59.31
CA GLU A 221 -60.48 -34.67 -60.12
C GLU A 221 -60.97 -35.91 -59.34
N ASP A 222 -61.54 -36.91 -60.05
CA ASP A 222 -62.00 -38.18 -59.45
C ASP A 222 -60.86 -38.94 -58.73
N THR A 223 -59.63 -38.78 -59.21
CA THR A 223 -58.37 -39.31 -58.64
C THR A 223 -58.07 -38.69 -57.26
N VAL A 224 -58.25 -37.37 -57.12
CA VAL A 224 -58.10 -36.63 -55.86
C VAL A 224 -59.16 -37.06 -54.85
N ARG A 225 -60.41 -37.29 -55.27
CA ARG A 225 -61.49 -37.79 -54.40
C ARG A 225 -61.23 -39.20 -53.85
N ALA A 226 -60.75 -40.13 -54.69
CA ALA A 226 -60.38 -41.48 -54.26
C ALA A 226 -59.20 -41.46 -53.27
N LEU A 227 -58.22 -40.58 -53.50
CA LEU A 227 -57.05 -40.40 -52.65
C LEU A 227 -57.43 -39.73 -51.32
N HIS A 228 -58.37 -38.77 -51.33
CA HIS A 228 -58.94 -38.15 -50.13
C HIS A 228 -59.66 -39.17 -49.23
N ALA A 229 -60.52 -40.03 -49.81
CA ALA A 229 -61.21 -41.07 -49.06
C ALA A 229 -60.24 -42.07 -48.40
N LYS A 230 -59.18 -42.45 -49.12
CA LYS A 230 -58.11 -43.33 -48.60
C LYS A 230 -57.32 -42.67 -47.47
N LEU A 231 -56.95 -41.40 -47.61
CA LEU A 231 -56.28 -40.64 -46.54
C LEU A 231 -57.16 -40.46 -45.32
N GLN A 232 -58.44 -40.17 -45.51
CA GLN A 232 -59.37 -40.02 -44.39
C GLN A 232 -59.53 -41.34 -43.61
N HIS A 233 -59.50 -42.48 -44.29
CA HIS A 233 -59.44 -43.79 -43.64
C HIS A 233 -58.12 -43.98 -42.85
N ASP A 234 -56.97 -43.70 -43.47
CA ASP A 234 -55.65 -43.82 -42.82
C ASP A 234 -55.48 -42.86 -41.62
N ILE A 235 -56.04 -41.64 -41.69
CA ILE A 235 -56.05 -40.67 -40.58
C ILE A 235 -56.88 -41.22 -39.41
N ARG A 236 -58.09 -41.74 -39.68
CA ARG A 236 -58.94 -42.34 -38.63
C ARG A 236 -58.22 -43.51 -37.95
N LEU A 237 -57.64 -44.42 -38.73
CA LEU A 237 -56.84 -45.53 -38.18
C LEU A 237 -55.67 -45.06 -37.31
N SER A 238 -54.99 -43.98 -37.72
CA SER A 238 -53.89 -43.41 -36.94
C SER A 238 -54.37 -42.72 -35.66
N MET A 239 -55.51 -42.05 -35.71
CA MET A 239 -56.14 -41.39 -34.56
C MET A 239 -56.67 -42.39 -33.54
N ASP A 240 -57.33 -43.45 -33.98
CA ASP A 240 -57.78 -44.55 -33.11
C ASP A 240 -56.59 -45.19 -32.40
N ALA A 241 -55.48 -45.40 -33.11
CA ALA A 241 -54.25 -45.90 -32.52
C ALA A 241 -53.61 -44.92 -31.51
N ILE A 242 -53.71 -43.60 -31.73
CA ILE A 242 -53.24 -42.58 -30.78
C ILE A 242 -54.06 -42.65 -29.50
N GLN A 243 -55.39 -42.74 -29.62
CA GLN A 243 -56.30 -42.79 -28.48
C GLN A 243 -56.07 -44.04 -27.62
N VAL A 244 -55.96 -45.23 -28.24
CA VAL A 244 -55.63 -46.48 -27.53
C VAL A 244 -54.28 -46.38 -26.82
N ASN A 245 -53.25 -45.83 -27.48
CA ASN A 245 -51.94 -45.67 -26.86
C ASN A 245 -51.96 -44.63 -25.71
N GLU A 246 -52.82 -43.61 -25.77
CA GLU A 246 -52.96 -42.59 -24.72
C GLU A 246 -53.64 -43.16 -23.47
N GLU A 247 -54.69 -43.96 -23.65
CA GLU A 247 -55.37 -44.69 -22.57
C GLU A 247 -54.44 -45.71 -21.89
N GLU A 248 -53.70 -46.49 -22.68
CA GLU A 248 -52.66 -47.41 -22.16
C GLU A 248 -51.57 -46.65 -21.38
N LEU A 249 -51.12 -45.50 -21.90
CA LEU A 249 -50.09 -44.69 -21.28
C LEU A 249 -50.57 -43.96 -20.02
N ALA A 250 -51.85 -43.59 -19.95
CA ALA A 250 -52.49 -43.07 -18.74
C ALA A 250 -52.58 -44.16 -17.65
N SER A 251 -52.98 -45.39 -18.02
CA SER A 251 -53.06 -46.52 -17.09
C SER A 251 -51.70 -46.87 -16.49
N LEU A 252 -50.63 -46.91 -17.30
CA LEU A 252 -49.27 -47.19 -16.85
C LEU A 252 -48.65 -46.05 -16.05
N ARG A 253 -48.99 -44.79 -16.35
CA ARG A 253 -48.61 -43.64 -15.50
C ARG A 253 -49.23 -43.75 -14.11
N GLN A 254 -50.48 -44.21 -14.02
CA GLN A 254 -51.16 -44.42 -12.74
C GLN A 254 -50.55 -45.59 -11.93
N GLN A 255 -50.05 -46.62 -12.61
CA GLN A 255 -49.35 -47.75 -11.98
C GLN A 255 -47.91 -47.41 -11.55
N LEU A 256 -47.19 -46.57 -12.29
CA LEU A 256 -45.81 -46.14 -11.98
C LEU A 256 -45.71 -45.06 -10.89
N PHE A 257 -46.82 -44.36 -10.59
CA PHE A 257 -46.88 -43.32 -9.57
C PHE A 257 -48.02 -43.60 -8.58
N THR A 258 -47.80 -44.57 -7.68
CA THR A 258 -48.73 -44.95 -6.60
C THR A 258 -48.59 -44.06 -5.34
N SER A 259 -48.20 -42.79 -5.47
CA SER A 259 -48.02 -41.91 -4.30
C SER A 259 -49.36 -41.33 -3.82
N ALA A 260 -49.59 -41.38 -2.51
CA ALA A 260 -50.79 -40.88 -1.82
C ALA A 260 -51.04 -39.35 -1.93
N GLU A 261 -50.17 -38.60 -2.59
CA GLU A 261 -50.35 -37.15 -2.83
C GLU A 261 -50.47 -36.87 -4.33
N SER A 262 -51.46 -36.04 -4.70
CA SER A 262 -51.73 -35.71 -6.09
C SER A 262 -50.54 -34.99 -6.74
N LEU A 263 -50.30 -35.26 -8.03
CA LEU A 263 -49.33 -34.55 -8.88
C LEU A 263 -49.49 -33.02 -8.80
N THR A 264 -50.71 -32.55 -8.60
CA THR A 264 -51.03 -31.14 -8.39
C THR A 264 -50.34 -30.61 -7.14
N ALA A 265 -50.43 -31.31 -6.00
CA ALA A 265 -49.79 -30.92 -4.74
C ALA A 265 -48.26 -30.89 -4.84
N GLN A 266 -47.66 -31.91 -5.49
CA GLN A 266 -46.20 -31.94 -5.71
C GLN A 266 -45.73 -30.79 -6.60
N ARG A 267 -46.53 -30.42 -7.62
CA ARG A 267 -46.24 -29.26 -8.47
C ARG A 267 -46.34 -27.94 -7.69
N THR A 268 -47.33 -27.77 -6.82
CA THR A 268 -47.46 -26.57 -5.98
C THR A 268 -46.27 -26.43 -5.03
N ILE A 269 -45.88 -27.52 -4.35
CA ILE A 269 -44.71 -27.54 -3.44
C ILE A 269 -43.42 -27.22 -4.21
N ALA A 270 -43.26 -27.73 -5.44
CA ALA A 270 -42.10 -27.42 -6.27
C ALA A 270 -42.05 -25.95 -6.71
N ILE A 271 -43.21 -25.34 -7.03
CA ILE A 271 -43.33 -23.92 -7.35
C ILE A 271 -42.98 -23.08 -6.12
N GLU A 272 -43.58 -23.34 -4.96
CA GLU A 272 -43.28 -22.61 -3.72
C GLU A 272 -41.80 -22.71 -3.32
N ARG A 273 -41.19 -23.90 -3.48
CA ARG A 273 -39.75 -24.09 -3.24
C ARG A 273 -38.89 -23.30 -4.22
N ARG A 274 -39.33 -23.16 -5.47
CA ARG A 274 -38.64 -22.35 -6.48
C ARG A 274 -38.76 -20.87 -6.16
N ASP A 275 -39.94 -20.41 -5.78
CA ASP A 275 -40.21 -19.01 -5.49
C ASP A 275 -39.45 -18.56 -4.23
N ARG A 276 -39.41 -19.39 -3.18
CA ARG A 276 -38.54 -19.14 -2.01
C ARG A 276 -37.07 -18.99 -2.39
N ARG A 277 -36.52 -19.92 -3.17
CA ARG A 277 -35.12 -19.79 -3.65
C ARG A 277 -34.92 -18.54 -4.51
N GLY A 278 -35.93 -18.14 -5.28
CA GLY A 278 -35.89 -16.90 -6.06
C GLY A 278 -35.77 -15.66 -5.17
N LEU A 279 -36.55 -15.62 -4.08
CA LEU A 279 -36.47 -14.55 -3.09
C LEU A 279 -35.12 -14.54 -2.36
N ASP A 280 -34.63 -15.71 -1.92
CA ASP A 280 -33.32 -15.83 -1.26
C ASP A 280 -32.18 -15.33 -2.18
N LEU A 281 -32.21 -15.71 -3.46
CA LEU A 281 -31.24 -15.24 -4.45
C LEU A 281 -31.33 -13.72 -4.67
N GLN A 282 -32.54 -13.15 -4.64
CA GLN A 282 -32.73 -11.71 -4.76
C GLN A 282 -32.19 -10.95 -3.55
N GLU A 283 -32.33 -11.51 -2.35
CA GLU A 283 -31.73 -10.98 -1.12
C GLU A 283 -30.20 -11.06 -1.15
N HIS A 284 -29.64 -12.18 -1.62
CA HIS A 284 -28.20 -12.31 -1.85
C HIS A 284 -27.68 -11.28 -2.86
N LEU A 285 -28.38 -11.06 -3.98
CA LEU A 285 -28.00 -10.03 -4.95
C LEU A 285 -28.00 -8.63 -4.33
N ARG A 286 -29.03 -8.27 -3.55
CA ARG A 286 -29.04 -6.98 -2.83
C ARG A 286 -27.87 -6.85 -1.85
N THR A 287 -27.50 -7.94 -1.20
CA THR A 287 -26.35 -7.96 -0.27
C THR A 287 -25.04 -7.77 -1.03
N ILE A 288 -24.89 -8.41 -2.19
CA ILE A 288 -23.73 -8.22 -3.08
C ILE A 288 -23.64 -6.77 -3.55
N ASP A 289 -24.74 -6.18 -4.02
CA ASP A 289 -24.78 -4.77 -4.46
C ASP A 289 -24.36 -3.82 -3.32
N GLN A 290 -24.79 -4.10 -2.09
CA GLN A 290 -24.38 -3.30 -0.92
C GLN A 290 -22.89 -3.46 -0.62
N LEU A 291 -22.36 -4.68 -0.72
CA LEU A 291 -20.93 -4.93 -0.53
C LEU A 291 -20.08 -4.28 -1.62
N GLU A 292 -20.55 -4.22 -2.87
CA GLU A 292 -19.87 -3.52 -3.95
C GLU A 292 -19.80 -2.01 -3.72
N ARG A 293 -20.90 -1.38 -3.23
CA ARG A 293 -20.87 0.03 -2.83
C ARG A 293 -19.89 0.26 -1.68
N ASN A 294 -19.94 -0.57 -0.64
CA ASN A 294 -19.00 -0.47 0.48
C ASN A 294 -17.54 -0.64 0.01
N ARG A 295 -17.29 -1.53 -0.96
CA ARG A 295 -15.96 -1.72 -1.56
C ARG A 295 -15.49 -0.44 -2.25
N GLN A 296 -16.35 0.20 -3.04
CA GLN A 296 -16.04 1.47 -3.72
C GLN A 296 -15.76 2.59 -2.72
N GLU A 297 -16.59 2.74 -1.68
CA GLU A 297 -16.36 3.74 -0.61
C GLU A 297 -15.02 3.50 0.13
N ILE A 298 -14.64 2.25 0.36
CA ILE A 298 -13.35 1.90 0.96
C ILE A 298 -12.21 2.22 -0.02
N GLU A 299 -12.34 1.89 -1.30
CA GLU A 299 -11.35 2.21 -2.34
C GLU A 299 -11.11 3.73 -2.41
N GLU A 300 -12.17 4.55 -2.41
CA GLU A 300 -12.07 6.02 -2.39
C GLU A 300 -11.36 6.54 -1.14
N ARG A 301 -11.68 5.98 0.04
CA ARG A 301 -11.00 6.32 1.29
C ARG A 301 -9.52 5.94 1.26
N VAL A 302 -9.18 4.78 0.68
CA VAL A 302 -7.79 4.35 0.53
C VAL A 302 -7.04 5.29 -0.40
N THR A 303 -7.64 5.72 -1.52
CA THR A 303 -7.00 6.68 -2.41
C THR A 303 -6.73 8.02 -1.71
N GLN A 304 -7.69 8.53 -0.93
CA GLN A 304 -7.50 9.76 -0.14
C GLN A 304 -6.36 9.60 0.88
N LEU A 305 -6.31 8.47 1.60
CA LEU A 305 -5.24 8.21 2.55
C LEU A 305 -3.86 8.07 1.90
N VAL A 306 -3.79 7.56 0.66
CA VAL A 306 -2.54 7.50 -0.11
C VAL A 306 -2.07 8.90 -0.48
N GLU A 307 -2.97 9.75 -0.98
CA GLU A 307 -2.67 11.16 -1.30
C GLU A 307 -2.23 11.94 -0.06
N GLU A 308 -2.94 11.79 1.07
CA GLU A 308 -2.56 12.40 2.35
C GLU A 308 -1.17 11.92 2.82
N ARG A 309 -0.89 10.62 2.70
CA ARG A 309 0.42 10.05 3.03
C ARG A 309 1.52 10.65 2.15
N GLU A 310 1.30 10.77 0.86
CA GLU A 310 2.26 11.35 -0.08
C GLU A 310 2.54 12.83 0.23
N ALA A 311 1.50 13.61 0.55
CA ALA A 311 1.67 15.00 0.97
C ALA A 311 2.49 15.12 2.27
N ILE A 312 2.20 14.29 3.27
CA ILE A 312 2.98 14.24 4.52
C ILE A 312 4.44 13.83 4.23
N GLN A 313 4.66 12.87 3.33
CA GLN A 313 5.99 12.41 2.95
C GLN A 313 6.80 13.54 2.30
N GLN A 314 6.19 14.30 1.39
CA GLN A 314 6.83 15.47 0.77
C GLN A 314 7.18 16.54 1.80
N GLN A 315 6.25 16.88 2.71
CA GLN A 315 6.52 17.82 3.79
C GLN A 315 7.67 17.37 4.70
N LEU A 316 7.74 16.07 4.99
CA LEU A 316 8.87 15.50 5.73
C LEU A 316 10.18 15.66 4.95
N GLU A 317 10.20 15.37 3.65
CA GLU A 317 11.39 15.53 2.81
C GLU A 317 11.88 16.98 2.72
N GLU A 318 10.96 17.94 2.56
CA GLU A 318 11.27 19.36 2.59
C GLU A 318 11.86 19.79 3.94
N ARG A 319 11.20 19.41 5.05
CA ARG A 319 11.70 19.69 6.40
C ARG A 319 13.10 19.12 6.59
N ARG A 320 13.31 17.88 6.15
CA ARG A 320 14.60 17.20 6.21
C ARG A 320 15.69 17.91 5.45
N HIS A 321 15.38 18.46 4.27
CA HIS A 321 16.33 19.25 3.50
C HIS A 321 16.71 20.54 4.24
N LEU A 322 15.72 21.24 4.81
CA LEU A 322 15.96 22.45 5.61
C LEU A 322 16.83 22.18 6.84
N LEU A 323 16.67 21.04 7.51
CA LEU A 323 17.52 20.65 8.65
C LEU A 323 18.97 20.43 8.25
N GLN A 324 19.19 19.78 7.11
CA GLN A 324 20.55 19.61 6.58
C GLN A 324 21.16 20.97 6.26
N LEU A 325 20.44 21.84 5.56
CA LEU A 325 20.91 23.20 5.27
C LEU A 325 21.23 23.99 6.54
N GLY A 326 20.37 23.92 7.55
CA GLY A 326 20.59 24.55 8.85
C GLY A 326 21.85 24.04 9.54
N MET A 327 22.09 22.73 9.54
CA MET A 327 23.31 22.15 10.11
C MET A 327 24.59 22.60 9.38
N HIS A 328 24.57 22.59 8.04
CA HIS A 328 25.71 23.04 7.23
C HIS A 328 25.99 24.52 7.47
N GLU A 329 24.95 25.33 7.65
CA GLU A 329 25.07 26.75 7.92
C GLU A 329 25.62 27.02 9.32
N VAL A 330 25.22 26.27 10.35
CA VAL A 330 25.86 26.33 11.68
C VAL A 330 27.36 26.04 11.55
N VAL A 331 27.74 24.95 10.88
CA VAL A 331 29.16 24.59 10.67
C VAL A 331 29.91 25.69 9.92
N ARG A 332 29.30 26.28 8.88
CA ARG A 332 29.89 27.39 8.12
C ARG A 332 30.13 28.61 9.00
N LEU A 333 29.14 28.99 9.80
CA LEU A 333 29.23 30.13 10.73
C LEU A 333 30.31 29.87 11.79
N GLU A 334 30.39 28.66 12.36
CA GLU A 334 31.42 28.29 13.33
C GLU A 334 32.84 28.39 12.77
N ARG A 335 33.06 27.92 11.55
CA ARG A 335 34.35 28.04 10.86
C ARG A 335 34.73 29.50 10.59
N LEU A 336 33.76 30.34 10.21
CA LEU A 336 33.99 31.77 9.99
C LEU A 336 34.30 32.51 11.29
N ILE A 337 33.64 32.16 12.39
CA ILE A 337 33.91 32.70 13.73
C ILE A 337 35.34 32.36 14.14
N GLU A 338 35.75 31.10 13.97
CA GLU A 338 37.12 30.68 14.29
C GLU A 338 38.17 31.44 13.43
N GLN A 339 37.87 31.68 12.15
CA GLN A 339 38.72 32.48 11.27
C GLN A 339 38.88 33.92 11.75
N ILE A 340 37.78 34.59 12.13
CA ILE A 340 37.83 35.97 12.66
C ILE A 340 38.57 36.02 13.99
N GLU A 341 38.37 35.04 14.87
CA GLU A 341 39.08 34.96 16.15
C GLU A 341 40.59 34.75 15.95
N ARG A 342 40.98 33.97 14.93
CA ARG A 342 42.38 33.83 14.53
C ARG A 342 42.95 35.14 14.00
N GLU A 343 42.19 35.85 13.18
CA GLU A 343 42.59 37.17 12.65
C GLU A 343 42.76 38.21 13.77
N ILE A 344 41.88 38.22 14.78
CA ILE A 344 42.01 39.06 15.98
C ILE A 344 43.32 38.75 16.71
N SER A 345 43.61 37.46 16.91
CA SER A 345 44.85 37.02 17.57
C SER A 345 46.10 37.45 16.79
N GLU A 346 46.14 37.16 15.49
CA GLU A 346 47.27 37.50 14.62
C GLU A 346 47.50 39.02 14.56
N ARG A 347 46.43 39.81 14.44
CA ARG A 347 46.53 41.29 14.45
C ARG A 347 46.98 41.83 15.80
N THR A 348 46.57 41.21 16.90
CA THR A 348 47.03 41.60 18.25
C THR A 348 48.53 41.37 18.38
N VAL A 349 49.03 40.22 17.91
CA VAL A 349 50.48 39.92 17.92
C VAL A 349 51.25 40.85 16.98
N GLN A 350 50.72 41.16 15.80
CA GLN A 350 51.33 42.13 14.88
C GLN A 350 51.44 43.52 15.51
N PHE A 351 50.36 44.00 16.13
CA PHE A 351 50.34 45.25 16.88
C PHE A 351 51.40 45.26 18.00
N GLN A 352 51.52 44.19 18.78
CA GLN A 352 52.55 44.09 19.83
C GLN A 352 53.98 44.16 19.25
N ARG A 353 54.23 43.52 18.11
CA ARG A 353 55.54 43.58 17.44
C ARG A 353 55.85 44.98 16.92
N GLU A 354 54.88 45.66 16.31
CA GLU A 354 55.06 47.01 15.78
C GLU A 354 55.20 48.05 16.90
N ALA A 355 54.40 47.94 17.95
CA ALA A 355 54.53 48.77 19.15
C ALA A 355 55.92 48.60 19.80
N GLN A 356 56.42 47.36 19.90
CA GLN A 356 57.76 47.09 20.42
C GLN A 356 58.86 47.73 19.56
N ARG A 357 58.74 47.70 18.22
CA ARG A 357 59.70 48.34 17.31
C ARG A 357 59.70 49.87 17.47
N LEU A 358 58.52 50.48 17.60
CA LEU A 358 58.41 51.92 17.82
C LEU A 358 58.99 52.33 19.18
N GLU A 359 58.76 51.54 20.23
CA GLU A 359 59.39 51.78 21.54
C GLU A 359 60.91 51.60 21.50
N GLN A 360 61.44 50.62 20.74
CA GLN A 360 62.88 50.48 20.53
C GLN A 360 63.48 51.70 19.82
N ARG A 361 62.87 52.15 18.71
CA ARG A 361 63.26 53.38 18.00
C ARG A 361 63.25 54.59 18.93
N ARG A 362 62.25 54.67 19.80
CA ARG A 362 62.11 55.72 20.80
C ARG A 362 63.26 55.69 21.83
N LEU A 363 63.65 54.50 22.30
CA LEU A 363 64.81 54.32 23.19
C LEU A 363 66.14 54.67 22.50
N GLU A 364 66.29 54.34 21.21
CA GLU A 364 67.46 54.73 20.41
C GLU A 364 67.61 56.25 20.33
N ILE A 365 66.51 56.97 20.05
CA ILE A 365 66.48 58.45 20.01
C ILE A 365 66.85 59.06 21.37
N LEU A 366 66.39 58.45 22.48
CA LEU A 366 66.72 58.92 23.83
C LEU A 366 68.20 58.70 24.18
N ASN A 367 68.79 57.61 23.71
CA ASN A 367 70.16 57.22 24.03
C ASN A 367 71.21 57.78 23.05
N ASP A 368 70.82 58.36 21.91
CA ASP A 368 71.74 58.94 20.93
C ASP A 368 72.38 60.24 21.46
N PRO A 369 73.71 60.26 21.70
CA PRO A 369 74.42 61.45 22.18
C PRO A 369 74.62 62.53 21.12
N ASN A 370 74.37 62.23 19.83
CA ASN A 370 74.68 63.14 18.71
C ASN A 370 73.50 64.03 18.30
N LEU A 371 72.30 63.80 18.86
CA LEU A 371 71.10 64.59 18.56
C LEU A 371 71.06 65.87 19.39
N SER A 372 70.74 67.00 18.75
CA SER A 372 70.41 68.23 19.45
C SER A 372 69.11 68.06 20.27
N PRO A 373 68.90 68.85 21.35
CA PRO A 373 67.68 68.73 22.16
C PRO A 373 66.39 68.98 21.35
N GLU A 374 66.44 69.87 20.35
CA GLU A 374 65.30 70.19 19.48
C GLU A 374 65.00 69.06 18.49
N GLU A 375 66.03 68.48 17.85
CA GLU A 375 65.87 67.34 16.94
C GLU A 375 65.38 66.09 17.69
N ARG A 376 65.90 65.86 18.90
CA ARG A 376 65.44 64.79 19.78
C ARG A 376 63.96 64.96 20.13
N ALA A 377 63.55 66.17 20.53
CA ALA A 377 62.14 66.44 20.86
C ALA A 377 61.21 66.21 19.65
N ARG A 378 61.64 66.62 18.45
CA ARG A 378 60.88 66.40 17.21
C ARG A 378 60.74 64.91 16.87
N LEU A 379 61.83 64.15 16.86
CA LEU A 379 61.81 62.72 16.54
C LEU A 379 61.00 61.90 17.56
N LEU A 380 61.05 62.28 18.85
CA LEU A 380 60.20 61.69 19.88
C LEU A 380 58.72 61.99 19.64
N ALA A 381 58.37 63.24 19.29
CA ALA A 381 56.99 63.60 18.98
C ALA A 381 56.45 62.87 17.74
N GLU A 382 57.29 62.67 16.71
CA GLU A 382 56.96 61.85 15.53
C GLU A 382 56.73 60.38 15.92
N CYS A 383 57.60 59.77 16.74
CA CYS A 383 57.43 58.41 17.23
C CYS A 383 56.18 58.24 18.12
N ASP A 384 55.93 59.19 19.02
CA ASP A 384 54.77 59.16 19.91
C ASP A 384 53.46 59.34 19.10
N ALA A 385 53.48 60.13 18.02
CA ALA A 385 52.35 60.26 17.09
C ALA A 385 52.11 58.99 16.26
N GLU A 386 53.17 58.36 15.72
CA GLU A 386 53.09 57.06 15.02
C GLU A 386 52.49 55.98 15.92
N LEU A 387 52.93 55.92 17.19
CA LEU A 387 52.46 54.94 18.17
C LEU A 387 51.00 55.18 18.56
N LEU A 388 50.58 56.44 18.72
CA LEU A 388 49.19 56.81 18.97
C LEU A 388 48.28 56.43 17.78
N GLN A 389 48.71 56.69 16.55
CA GLN A 389 47.97 56.30 15.34
C GLN A 389 47.86 54.76 15.23
N LEU A 390 48.95 54.04 15.51
CA LEU A 390 48.96 52.57 15.53
C LEU A 390 47.94 52.03 16.54
N ARG A 391 47.89 52.58 17.77
CA ARG A 391 46.90 52.21 18.79
C ARG A 391 45.48 52.49 18.35
N GLN A 392 45.18 53.69 17.84
CA GLN A 392 43.83 54.05 17.40
C GLN A 392 43.34 53.14 16.27
N SER A 393 44.20 52.86 15.29
CA SER A 393 43.87 51.96 14.18
C SER A 393 43.67 50.52 14.64
N HIS A 394 44.52 50.00 15.53
CA HIS A 394 44.36 48.67 16.13
C HIS A 394 43.05 48.56 16.91
N THR A 395 42.79 49.49 17.83
CA THR A 395 41.55 49.49 18.63
C THR A 395 40.31 49.53 17.75
N SER A 396 40.28 50.39 16.72
CA SER A 396 39.16 50.46 15.78
C SER A 396 38.96 49.14 15.01
N ASN A 397 40.05 48.56 14.52
CA ASN A 397 40.02 47.30 13.75
C ASN A 397 39.59 46.10 14.60
N ILE A 398 40.11 45.97 15.83
CA ILE A 398 39.74 44.90 16.75
C ILE A 398 38.27 45.04 17.14
N ASN A 399 37.82 46.24 17.49
CA ASN A 399 36.40 46.48 17.83
C ASN A 399 35.46 46.07 16.68
N LEU A 400 35.82 46.35 15.42
CA LEU A 400 35.04 45.95 14.26
C LEU A 400 34.99 44.42 14.09
N LEU A 401 36.13 43.74 14.23
CA LEU A 401 36.21 42.28 14.13
C LEU A 401 35.46 41.60 15.28
N GLU A 402 35.54 42.14 16.49
CA GLU A 402 34.82 41.64 17.65
C GLU A 402 33.31 41.81 17.49
N ALA A 403 32.84 42.97 17.03
CA ALA A 403 31.42 43.21 16.77
C ALA A 403 30.87 42.23 15.73
N ARG A 404 31.61 42.02 14.63
CA ARG A 404 31.24 41.03 13.59
C ARG A 404 31.26 39.59 14.14
N CYS A 405 32.25 39.25 14.95
CA CYS A 405 32.35 37.95 15.59
C CYS A 405 31.15 37.68 16.50
N ASP A 406 30.73 38.68 17.29
CA ASP A 406 29.59 38.57 18.18
C ASP A 406 28.25 38.46 17.42
N GLU A 407 28.09 39.18 16.31
CA GLU A 407 26.93 39.04 15.42
C GLU A 407 26.83 37.61 14.87
N LEU A 408 27.92 37.06 14.36
CA LEU A 408 27.97 35.69 13.87
C LEU A 408 27.72 34.66 14.97
N LYS A 409 28.27 34.87 16.17
CA LYS A 409 28.00 34.04 17.35
C LYS A 409 26.51 34.02 17.70
N ARG A 410 25.84 35.17 17.60
CA ARG A 410 24.40 35.32 17.86
C ARG A 410 23.57 34.60 16.78
N LEU A 411 23.89 34.79 15.51
CA LEU A 411 23.25 34.07 14.39
C LEU A 411 23.42 32.55 14.49
N SER A 412 24.64 32.10 14.78
CA SER A 412 24.95 30.68 14.98
C SER A 412 24.15 30.07 16.13
N LYS A 413 24.05 30.77 17.27
CA LYS A 413 23.27 30.31 18.42
C LYS A 413 21.77 30.21 18.12
N ASN A 414 21.20 31.21 17.43
CA ASN A 414 19.78 31.19 17.05
C ASN A 414 19.48 30.00 16.14
N LEU A 415 20.31 29.80 15.11
CA LEU A 415 20.17 28.67 14.19
C LEU A 415 20.41 27.32 14.88
N ALA A 416 21.35 27.25 15.82
CA ALA A 416 21.61 26.05 16.60
C ALA A 416 20.41 25.67 17.48
N ASN A 417 19.70 26.64 18.06
CA ASN A 417 18.46 26.38 18.81
C ASN A 417 17.37 25.79 17.90
N ASP A 418 17.24 26.30 16.67
CA ASP A 418 16.28 25.79 15.68
C ASP A 418 16.63 24.36 15.26
N VAL A 419 17.92 24.07 15.01
CA VAL A 419 18.41 22.74 14.60
C VAL A 419 18.36 21.73 15.76
N GLU A 420 18.61 22.16 17.00
CA GLU A 420 18.61 21.31 18.19
C GLU A 420 17.23 20.68 18.45
N ALA A 421 16.15 21.38 18.13
CA ALA A 421 14.79 20.82 18.18
C ALA A 421 14.63 19.56 17.31
N PHE A 422 15.55 19.31 16.39
CA PHE A 422 15.56 18.19 15.44
C PHE A 422 16.79 17.29 15.57
N ARG A 423 17.60 17.46 16.62
CA ARG A 423 18.81 16.68 16.88
C ARG A 423 18.56 15.17 16.76
N ASP A 424 17.47 14.70 17.36
CA ASP A 424 17.11 13.28 17.37
C ASP A 424 16.73 12.76 15.98
N GLU A 425 16.06 13.57 15.16
CA GLU A 425 15.68 13.22 13.79
C GLU A 425 16.92 13.12 12.88
N VAL A 426 17.85 14.07 13.00
CA VAL A 426 19.13 14.04 12.28
C VAL A 426 19.96 12.82 12.70
N ALA A 427 20.02 12.52 14.00
CA ALA A 427 20.73 11.35 14.53
C ALA A 427 20.09 10.03 14.07
N GLN A 428 18.75 9.95 14.03
CA GLN A 428 18.04 8.76 13.54
C GLN A 428 18.32 8.51 12.06
N LYS A 429 18.27 9.55 11.23
CA LYS A 429 18.56 9.42 9.79
C LYS A 429 19.99 8.98 9.51
N HIS A 430 20.94 9.49 10.28
CA HIS A 430 22.31 9.05 10.14
C HIS A 430 22.45 7.56 10.47
N ARG A 431 21.78 7.10 11.54
CA ARG A 431 21.70 5.67 11.86
C ARG A 431 21.06 4.85 10.74
N ASP A 432 20.01 5.35 10.11
CA ASP A 432 19.35 4.67 8.98
C ASP A 432 20.29 4.59 7.75
N ALA A 433 21.02 5.66 7.44
CA ALA A 433 22.00 5.68 6.34
C ALA A 433 23.19 4.74 6.60
N LEU A 434 23.69 4.70 7.83
CA LEU A 434 24.73 3.75 8.25
C LEU A 434 24.24 2.30 8.14
N ALA A 435 23.02 2.01 8.60
CA ALA A 435 22.44 0.67 8.48
C ALA A 435 22.30 0.22 7.02
N GLU A 436 22.01 1.15 6.10
CA GLU A 436 21.96 0.84 4.66
C GLU A 436 23.34 0.59 4.07
N LEU A 437 24.35 1.38 4.43
CA LEU A 437 25.75 1.11 4.04
C LEU A 437 26.26 -0.21 4.62
N GLU A 438 25.87 -0.56 5.85
CA GLU A 438 26.17 -1.86 6.46
C GLU A 438 25.53 -3.02 5.69
N ARG A 439 24.28 -2.87 5.22
CA ARG A 439 23.65 -3.87 4.33
C ARG A 439 24.39 -3.99 3.00
N GLN A 440 24.78 -2.87 2.40
CA GLN A 440 25.56 -2.90 1.16
C GLN A 440 26.93 -3.56 1.35
N LYS A 441 27.57 -3.37 2.50
CA LYS A 441 28.80 -4.06 2.89
C LYS A 441 28.61 -5.58 2.94
N LEU A 442 27.48 -6.05 3.49
CA LEU A 442 27.15 -7.48 3.55
C LEU A 442 26.88 -8.10 2.17
N LEU A 443 26.40 -7.29 1.21
CA LEU A 443 26.12 -7.72 -0.16
C LEU A 443 27.34 -7.59 -1.09
N ALA A 444 28.38 -6.87 -0.68
CA ALA A 444 29.59 -6.68 -1.46
C ALA A 444 30.42 -7.97 -1.55
N SER A 445 30.82 -8.35 -2.76
CA SER A 445 31.51 -9.61 -3.04
C SER A 445 33.02 -9.48 -3.18
N THR A 446 33.55 -8.24 -3.28
CA THR A 446 34.99 -7.99 -3.46
C THR A 446 35.59 -7.22 -2.28
N PRO A 447 36.83 -7.55 -1.85
CA PRO A 447 37.51 -6.84 -0.75
C PRO A 447 37.69 -5.34 -1.00
N SER A 448 37.88 -4.94 -2.25
CA SER A 448 37.99 -3.53 -2.64
C SER A 448 36.68 -2.76 -2.46
N GLN A 449 35.53 -3.36 -2.80
CA GLN A 449 34.22 -2.75 -2.56
C GLN A 449 33.92 -2.65 -1.06
N ILE A 450 34.27 -3.68 -0.28
CA ILE A 450 34.13 -3.65 1.18
C ILE A 450 34.95 -2.50 1.78
N ALA A 451 36.21 -2.34 1.36
CA ALA A 451 37.07 -1.25 1.84
C ALA A 451 36.54 0.15 1.47
N LEU A 452 35.96 0.32 0.27
CA LEU A 452 35.32 1.58 -0.13
C LEU A 452 34.09 1.91 0.73
N ILE A 453 33.25 0.90 1.03
CA ILE A 453 32.07 1.08 1.87
C ILE A 453 32.47 1.37 3.32
N GLU A 454 33.51 0.71 3.84
CA GLU A 454 34.06 0.99 5.17
C GLU A 454 34.61 2.41 5.29
N ALA A 455 35.34 2.89 4.26
CA ALA A 455 35.80 4.27 4.22
C ALA A 455 34.63 5.26 4.20
N ALA A 456 33.56 4.97 3.45
CA ALA A 456 32.37 5.80 3.40
C ALA A 456 31.64 5.87 4.76
N ILE A 457 31.52 4.73 5.46
CA ILE A 457 30.96 4.67 6.82
C ILE A 457 31.80 5.54 7.78
N GLN A 458 33.12 5.39 7.77
CA GLN A 458 34.01 6.17 8.63
C GLN A 458 33.92 7.67 8.35
N GLN A 459 33.89 8.05 7.07
CA GLN A 459 33.73 9.44 6.66
C GLN A 459 32.40 10.02 7.17
N GLN A 460 31.29 9.31 6.95
CA GLN A 460 29.98 9.76 7.43
C GLN A 460 29.94 9.91 8.95
N GLN A 461 30.50 8.95 9.69
CA GLN A 461 30.58 9.02 11.14
C GLN A 461 31.39 10.25 11.62
N ALA A 462 32.51 10.53 10.96
CA ALA A 462 33.36 11.67 11.28
C ALA A 462 32.63 13.00 11.01
N GLU A 463 31.95 13.12 9.87
CA GLU A 463 31.14 14.30 9.53
C GLU A 463 30.01 14.54 10.55
N LEU A 464 29.30 13.49 10.98
CA LEU A 464 28.25 13.63 11.98
C LEU A 464 28.81 14.11 13.33
N ASN A 465 29.92 13.52 13.77
CA ASN A 465 30.56 13.89 15.02
C ASN A 465 31.05 15.35 14.99
N GLU A 466 31.63 15.80 13.87
CA GLU A 466 32.01 17.20 13.68
C GLU A 466 30.79 18.11 13.75
N ASN A 467 29.72 17.77 13.04
CA ASN A 467 28.48 18.56 12.99
C ASN A 467 27.86 18.72 14.38
N PHE A 468 27.75 17.64 15.17
CA PHE A 468 27.21 17.74 16.53
C PHE A 468 28.16 18.47 17.48
N ALA A 469 29.47 18.34 17.33
CA ALA A 469 30.42 19.10 18.13
C ALA A 469 30.31 20.62 17.85
N MET A 470 30.12 21.01 16.58
CA MET A 470 29.88 22.41 16.20
C MET A 470 28.53 22.93 16.70
N LEU A 471 27.48 22.10 16.63
CA LEU A 471 26.16 22.42 17.16
C LEU A 471 26.18 22.63 18.68
N ASP A 472 26.79 21.70 19.42
CA ASP A 472 26.91 21.78 20.89
C ASP A 472 27.74 23.01 21.30
N ARG A 473 28.80 23.33 20.54
CA ARG A 473 29.58 24.56 20.71
C ARG A 473 28.73 25.81 20.49
N ALA A 474 27.92 25.86 19.43
CA ALA A 474 27.06 27.00 19.12
C ALA A 474 25.97 27.20 20.20
N LYS A 475 25.34 26.12 20.65
CA LYS A 475 24.32 26.10 21.70
C LYS A 475 24.86 26.52 23.06
N GLY A 476 26.04 26.04 23.43
CA GLY A 476 26.68 26.30 24.72
C GLY A 476 27.17 27.74 24.92
N ARG A 477 27.04 28.63 23.92
CA ARG A 477 27.53 30.00 24.01
C ARG A 477 26.67 30.87 24.92
N PRO A 478 27.28 31.65 25.82
CA PRO A 478 26.57 32.69 26.54
C PRO A 478 26.10 33.77 25.56
N GLU A 479 24.87 34.25 25.75
CA GLU A 479 24.38 35.39 25.00
C GLU A 479 24.83 36.68 25.68
N PHE A 480 25.43 37.57 24.90
CA PHE A 480 25.95 38.83 25.41
C PHE A 480 24.98 39.99 25.13
N PHE A 481 24.79 40.78 26.18
CA PHE A 481 24.00 41.99 26.23
C PHE A 481 24.91 43.18 26.59
N THR A 482 24.42 44.39 26.37
CA THR A 482 25.12 45.63 26.70
C THR A 482 24.21 46.52 27.53
N ASP A 483 24.72 47.04 28.64
CA ASP A 483 24.09 48.10 29.42
C ASP A 483 25.08 49.26 29.66
N ASP A 484 24.67 50.24 30.46
CA ASP A 484 25.49 51.42 30.80
C ASP A 484 26.83 51.08 31.47
N ARG A 485 27.01 49.84 31.95
CA ARG A 485 28.22 49.36 32.66
C ARG A 485 29.07 48.43 31.80
N GLY A 486 28.62 48.14 30.58
CA GLY A 486 29.36 47.41 29.57
C GLY A 486 28.71 46.09 29.16
N ARG A 487 29.52 45.23 28.55
CA ARG A 487 29.10 43.93 28.03
C ARG A 487 28.93 42.92 29.17
N TYR A 488 27.80 42.21 29.19
CA TYR A 488 27.51 41.16 30.18
C TYR A 488 26.76 39.97 29.60
N PHE A 489 26.77 38.84 30.31
CA PHE A 489 25.91 37.68 30.08
C PHE A 489 25.23 37.27 31.38
N LEU A 490 24.17 36.47 31.28
CA LEU A 490 23.48 35.92 32.45
C LEU A 490 24.02 34.53 32.77
N ASN A 491 24.41 34.30 34.03
CA ASN A 491 24.78 32.96 34.50
C ASN A 491 23.53 32.09 34.73
N ALA A 492 23.73 30.81 35.07
CA ALA A 492 22.63 29.88 35.34
C ALA A 492 21.73 30.29 36.53
N ALA A 493 22.21 31.16 37.42
CA ALA A 493 21.47 31.72 38.55
C ALA A 493 20.72 33.02 38.17
N GLY A 494 20.80 33.48 36.91
CA GLY A 494 20.17 34.72 36.44
C GLY A 494 20.93 36.00 36.81
N GLU A 495 22.16 35.88 37.27
CA GLU A 495 22.99 37.02 37.68
C GLU A 495 23.79 37.57 36.50
N ARG A 496 23.98 38.90 36.48
CA ARG A 496 24.75 39.58 35.44
C ARG A 496 26.25 39.41 35.69
N ILE A 497 26.92 38.81 34.73
CA ILE A 497 28.37 38.65 34.69
C ILE A 497 28.92 39.53 33.57
N TYR A 498 29.69 40.54 33.94
CA TYR A 498 30.31 41.49 33.03
C TYR A 498 31.62 40.94 32.50
N LYS A 499 31.80 41.04 31.19
CA LYS A 499 32.97 40.56 30.46
C LYS A 499 33.20 41.45 29.24
N ARG A 500 34.33 42.16 29.21
CA ARG A 500 34.67 43.14 28.16
C ARG A 500 34.89 42.48 26.80
N ASP A 501 35.74 41.46 26.76
CA ASP A 501 36.09 40.71 25.56
C ASP A 501 36.30 39.21 25.88
N SER A 502 36.61 38.41 24.86
CA SER A 502 36.79 36.96 24.97
C SER A 502 37.87 36.53 25.98
N THR A 503 38.83 37.41 26.26
CA THR A 503 40.03 37.19 27.07
C THR A 503 40.02 37.96 28.39
N ALA A 504 38.99 38.77 28.63
CA ALA A 504 38.82 39.59 29.82
C ALA A 504 38.25 38.77 30.98
N SER A 505 38.75 39.05 32.19
CA SER A 505 38.24 38.44 33.43
C SER A 505 36.76 38.76 33.62
N GLU A 506 36.06 37.85 34.30
CA GLU A 506 34.62 37.97 34.53
C GLU A 506 34.37 38.62 35.89
N TYR A 507 33.48 39.60 35.90
CA TYR A 507 33.14 40.36 37.10
C TYR A 507 31.64 40.33 37.35
N ARG A 508 31.26 40.27 38.62
CA ARG A 508 29.89 40.41 39.09
C ARG A 508 29.80 41.68 39.91
N LEU A 509 28.67 42.36 39.83
CA LEU A 509 28.38 43.47 40.74
C LEU A 509 27.82 42.94 42.06
N GLY A 510 28.45 43.31 43.16
CA GLY A 510 27.96 43.06 44.52
C GLY A 510 26.73 43.92 44.85
N PRO A 511 26.00 43.58 45.93
CA PRO A 511 24.84 44.36 46.40
C PRO A 511 25.18 45.82 46.74
N ASP A 512 26.43 46.10 47.12
CA ASP A 512 26.92 47.44 47.47
C ASP A 512 27.54 48.20 46.28
N GLY A 513 27.45 47.65 45.06
CA GLY A 513 28.04 48.24 43.86
C GLY A 513 29.53 47.91 43.63
N GLU A 514 30.15 47.11 44.49
CA GLU A 514 31.53 46.66 44.34
C GLU A 514 31.70 45.62 43.22
N TRP A 515 32.80 45.69 42.47
CA TRP A 515 33.14 44.72 41.43
C TRP A 515 33.82 43.48 42.05
N VAL A 516 33.08 42.37 42.13
CA VAL A 516 33.59 41.09 42.61
C VAL A 516 34.09 40.27 41.43
N LYS A 517 35.40 39.96 41.40
CA LYS A 517 35.98 39.10 40.36
C LYS A 517 35.47 37.67 40.54
N VAL A 518 34.80 37.15 39.51
CA VAL A 518 34.19 35.81 39.50
C VAL A 518 35.16 34.78 38.96
N SER A 519 35.84 35.11 37.86
CA SER A 519 36.82 34.21 37.25
C SER A 519 37.95 34.99 36.59
N SER A 520 39.16 34.41 36.60
CA SER A 520 40.27 34.91 35.79
C SER A 520 40.19 34.27 34.42
N ALA A 521 40.13 35.08 33.36
CA ALA A 521 39.90 34.56 32.01
C ALA A 521 41.10 33.81 31.41
N VAL A 522 42.33 34.08 31.86
CA VAL A 522 43.51 33.37 31.37
C VAL A 522 44.57 33.18 32.46
N ALA A 523 45.27 32.04 32.42
CA ALA A 523 46.42 31.77 33.28
C ALA A 523 47.63 32.58 32.78
N LEU A 524 48.07 33.55 33.57
CA LEU A 524 49.21 34.41 33.24
C LEU A 524 50.53 33.68 33.52
N GLN A 525 51.44 33.77 32.57
CA GLN A 525 52.83 33.33 32.66
C GLN A 525 53.75 34.55 32.54
N SER A 526 54.99 34.44 33.01
CA SER A 526 55.97 35.50 32.89
C SER A 526 57.26 34.99 32.26
N ASP A 527 57.85 35.80 31.39
CA ASP A 527 59.20 35.60 30.84
C ASP A 527 60.00 36.92 30.95
N GLY A 528 61.22 36.94 30.40
CA GLY A 528 62.07 38.13 30.40
C GLY A 528 61.53 39.31 29.57
N GLN A 529 60.46 39.11 28.77
CA GLN A 529 59.83 40.16 27.96
C GLN A 529 58.55 40.71 28.61
N GLY A 530 57.94 40.00 29.57
CA GLY A 530 56.69 40.46 30.16
C GLY A 530 55.83 39.38 30.82
N THR A 531 54.66 39.80 31.29
CA THR A 531 53.58 38.88 31.66
C THR A 531 52.68 38.64 30.45
N TYR A 532 52.49 37.38 30.05
CA TYR A 532 51.74 36.96 28.87
C TYR A 532 50.75 35.85 29.19
N TYR A 533 49.83 35.60 28.25
CA TYR A 533 49.04 34.38 28.21
C TYR A 533 49.17 33.69 26.86
N ILE A 534 48.89 32.38 26.83
CA ILE A 534 48.81 31.62 25.59
C ILE A 534 47.34 31.59 25.19
N ASP A 535 47.03 32.10 24.01
CA ASP A 535 45.67 32.08 23.49
C ASP A 535 45.27 30.68 23.00
N LYS A 536 44.02 30.52 22.55
CA LYS A 536 43.50 29.25 22.05
C LYS A 536 44.16 28.74 20.75
N PHE A 537 44.98 29.56 20.10
CA PHE A 537 45.72 29.22 18.88
C PHE A 537 47.21 28.98 19.18
N GLY A 538 47.63 29.03 20.45
CA GLY A 538 49.02 28.83 20.85
C GLY A 538 49.92 30.07 20.74
N GLN A 539 49.35 31.24 20.46
CA GLN A 539 50.08 32.51 20.36
C GLN A 539 50.28 33.14 21.75
N ARG A 540 51.47 33.73 21.97
CA ARG A 540 51.77 34.48 23.20
C ARG A 540 51.28 35.91 23.06
N ILE A 541 50.38 36.31 23.94
CA ILE A 541 49.84 37.67 23.98
C ILE A 541 50.26 38.32 25.30
N TYR A 542 51.10 39.36 25.21
CA TYR A 542 51.64 40.06 26.37
C TYR A 542 50.60 41.06 26.93
N GLN A 543 50.23 40.90 28.20
CA GLN A 543 49.40 41.91 28.91
C GLN A 543 50.26 43.06 29.45
N ARG A 544 51.51 42.78 29.82
CA ARG A 544 52.48 43.79 30.25
C ARG A 544 53.82 43.44 29.65
N GLN A 545 54.21 44.19 28.61
CA GLN A 545 55.53 44.07 28.01
C GLN A 545 56.50 44.98 28.77
N HIS A 546 57.63 44.43 29.21
CA HIS A 546 58.64 45.16 29.96
C HIS A 546 59.65 45.80 29.01
N PHE A 547 59.95 47.07 29.27
CA PHE A 547 60.95 47.88 28.61
C PHE A 547 61.93 48.43 29.66
N THR A 548 63.10 48.91 29.25
CA THR A 548 64.11 49.47 30.18
C THR A 548 64.67 50.74 29.59
N ASP A 549 64.62 51.83 30.36
CA ASP A 549 65.31 53.09 30.05
C ASP A 549 66.15 53.57 31.26
N ALA A 550 66.67 54.81 31.20
CA ALA A 550 67.48 55.39 32.27
C ALA A 550 66.76 55.48 33.64
N GLY A 551 65.41 55.48 33.65
CA GLY A 551 64.58 55.48 34.86
C GLY A 551 64.31 54.09 35.45
N GLY A 552 64.61 53.02 34.71
CA GLY A 552 64.50 51.63 35.15
C GLY A 552 63.56 50.78 34.28
N GLU A 553 63.13 49.62 34.79
CA GLU A 553 62.18 48.74 34.09
C GLU A 553 60.76 49.34 34.15
N TYR A 554 60.08 49.48 33.00
CA TYR A 554 58.72 50.01 32.89
C TYR A 554 57.83 49.17 31.95
N TYR A 555 56.52 49.34 32.05
CA TYR A 555 55.54 48.88 31.05
C TYR A 555 54.60 50.03 30.66
N LEU A 556 53.87 49.88 29.56
CA LEU A 556 52.87 50.85 29.09
C LEU A 556 51.48 50.43 29.60
N ASP A 557 50.77 51.35 30.26
CA ASP A 557 49.38 51.12 30.70
C ASP A 557 48.36 51.22 29.54
N GLU A 558 47.07 51.04 29.85
CA GLU A 558 45.96 51.10 28.86
C GLU A 558 45.89 52.44 28.11
N ASN A 559 46.42 53.52 28.71
CA ASN A 559 46.47 54.86 28.13
C ASN A 559 47.81 55.16 27.43
N GLY A 560 48.76 54.23 27.48
CA GLY A 560 50.09 54.42 26.93
C GLY A 560 51.08 55.13 27.84
N THR A 561 50.73 55.32 29.11
CA THR A 561 51.57 55.94 30.12
C THR A 561 52.60 54.94 30.63
N ARG A 562 53.82 55.39 30.89
CA ARG A 562 54.87 54.53 31.46
C ARG A 562 54.63 54.32 32.95
N VAL A 563 54.64 53.06 33.36
CA VAL A 563 54.59 52.65 34.76
C VAL A 563 55.87 51.91 35.10
N TYR A 564 56.73 52.52 35.91
CA TYR A 564 58.01 51.95 36.33
C TYR A 564 57.82 50.92 37.45
N MET A 565 58.42 49.75 37.28
CA MET A 565 58.37 48.63 38.23
C MET A 565 59.58 48.60 39.17
N LYS A 566 60.74 49.12 38.73
CA LYS A 566 61.94 49.30 39.55
C LYS A 566 62.59 50.62 39.21
N THR A 567 62.58 51.58 40.13
CA THR A 567 63.20 52.90 39.93
C THR A 567 64.68 52.83 40.31
N THR A 568 65.57 53.21 39.40
CA THR A 568 66.98 53.45 39.74
C THR A 568 67.09 54.77 40.51
N VAL A 569 67.03 54.72 41.84
CA VAL A 569 67.33 55.87 42.68
C VAL A 569 68.84 56.17 42.59
N ARG A 570 69.20 57.26 41.92
CA ARG A 570 70.48 57.94 42.11
C ARG A 570 70.23 59.05 43.16
N PRO A 571 70.90 59.04 44.33
CA PRO A 571 70.58 59.97 45.40
C PRO A 571 71.30 61.31 45.22
N SER A 572 70.55 62.41 45.17
CA SER A 572 71.05 63.74 45.51
C SER A 572 69.91 64.75 45.76
N THR A 573 69.64 64.94 47.06
CA THR A 573 69.43 66.21 47.81
C THR A 573 68.37 67.26 47.42
N GLY A 574 67.45 67.51 48.38
CA GLY A 574 66.72 68.78 48.65
C GLY A 574 65.20 68.69 48.43
N ALA A 575 64.36 68.42 49.44
CA ALA A 575 63.70 69.41 50.34
C ALA A 575 62.84 70.43 49.55
N LEU A 576 61.52 70.60 49.68
CA LEU A 576 60.50 70.40 50.73
C LEU A 576 59.09 70.25 50.10
N ASP A 577 58.23 69.50 50.79
CA ASP A 577 56.79 69.68 51.09
C ASP A 577 55.82 70.30 50.05
N ASP A 578 54.75 69.58 49.70
CA ASP A 578 53.44 69.82 50.35
C ASP A 578 52.40 68.71 50.10
N GLU A 579 51.44 68.65 51.01
CA GLU A 579 50.51 67.58 51.38
C GLU A 579 49.52 67.07 50.32
N PHE A 580 49.18 65.76 50.36
CA PHE A 580 47.80 65.31 50.59
C PHE A 580 47.77 63.83 51.08
N ILE A 581 47.23 63.65 52.29
CA ILE A 581 47.04 62.40 53.05
C ILE A 581 45.60 61.91 52.73
N SER A 582 45.30 60.65 52.34
CA SER A 582 45.04 59.43 53.17
C SER A 582 43.95 58.58 52.46
N PRO A 583 43.46 57.42 52.97
CA PRO A 583 44.07 56.19 53.52
C PRO A 583 43.51 54.94 52.75
N PHE A 584 44.13 53.75 52.71
CA PHE A 584 44.10 52.75 53.78
C PHE A 584 45.10 51.63 53.47
N GLN A 585 45.84 51.25 54.50
CA GLN A 585 46.88 50.23 54.48
C GLN A 585 46.32 48.83 54.70
N ARG A 586 46.96 47.93 53.97
CA ARG A 586 47.02 46.47 54.09
C ARG A 586 47.52 46.05 55.47
N THR A 587 46.83 45.14 56.15
CA THR A 587 47.42 44.27 57.17
C THR A 587 47.75 42.92 56.55
N LEU A 588 49.03 42.61 56.45
CA LEU A 588 49.56 41.26 56.33
C LEU A 588 50.34 41.00 57.62
N SER A 589 50.05 39.89 58.29
CA SER A 589 50.93 39.28 59.27
C SER A 589 51.18 37.84 58.88
N THR A 590 52.45 37.48 58.81
CA THR A 590 52.99 36.15 58.51
C THR A 590 53.86 35.72 59.68
N ALA A 591 53.64 34.52 60.22
CA ALA A 591 54.56 33.65 60.96
C ALA A 591 53.72 32.50 61.55
N SER A 592 54.11 31.23 61.65
CA SER A 592 55.26 30.45 61.19
C SER A 592 54.98 28.99 61.57
N SER A 593 55.32 28.05 60.68
CA SER A 593 55.73 26.65 60.89
C SER A 593 55.40 25.90 62.20
N SER A 594 54.78 24.73 62.07
CA SER A 594 55.26 23.46 62.65
C SER A 594 54.61 22.25 61.96
N GLU A 595 55.43 21.22 61.74
CA GLU A 595 55.15 19.98 61.02
C GLU A 595 54.25 19.01 61.78
N ALA A 596 53.51 18.17 61.04
CA ALA A 596 53.58 16.70 61.04
C ALA A 596 52.22 15.98 60.95
N SER A 597 52.17 15.03 59.99
CA SER A 597 51.52 13.70 60.05
C SER A 597 50.16 13.51 59.35
N LEU A 598 50.25 12.72 58.27
CA LEU A 598 49.30 11.81 57.61
C LEU A 598 48.07 11.35 58.42
N SER A 599 46.88 11.44 57.80
CA SER A 599 45.97 10.28 57.67
C SER A 599 44.83 10.54 56.66
N GLN A 600 44.46 9.43 56.04
CA GLN A 600 43.47 9.14 55.00
C GLN A 600 42.02 9.25 55.50
N ASP A 601 41.08 9.43 54.55
CA ASP A 601 39.63 9.17 54.62
C ASP A 601 38.75 9.97 55.60
N ASP A 602 37.75 10.71 55.07
CA ASP A 602 36.32 10.39 55.25
C ASP A 602 35.38 11.44 54.60
N PHE A 603 34.47 10.94 53.76
CA PHE A 603 33.31 11.65 53.22
C PHE A 603 32.23 11.79 54.31
N PRO A 604 31.44 12.89 54.36
CA PRO A 604 30.29 12.94 55.28
C PRO A 604 29.15 12.07 54.75
N ALA A 605 28.74 11.11 55.59
CA ALA A 605 27.66 10.17 55.36
C ALA A 605 26.32 10.86 55.06
N VAL A 606 25.74 10.52 53.91
CA VAL A 606 24.33 10.79 53.57
C VAL A 606 23.47 9.92 54.51
N THR A 607 22.58 10.56 55.25
CA THR A 607 21.64 9.90 56.14
C THR A 607 20.76 8.90 55.37
N GLN A 608 20.70 7.66 55.86
CA GLN A 608 19.98 6.52 55.28
C GLN A 608 18.51 6.83 54.93
N SER A 609 17.87 7.79 55.60
CA SER A 609 16.48 8.20 55.35
C SER A 609 16.25 8.91 54.01
N VAL A 610 17.24 9.63 53.47
CA VAL A 610 17.11 10.32 52.17
C VAL A 610 17.32 9.33 51.01
N GLN A 611 18.17 8.32 51.23
CA GLN A 611 18.42 7.25 50.27
C GLN A 611 17.17 6.37 50.13
N GLU A 612 16.55 5.96 51.24
CA GLU A 612 15.31 5.16 51.24
C GLU A 612 14.13 5.91 50.61
N LEU A 613 14.02 7.22 50.82
CA LEU A 613 13.01 8.07 50.15
C LEU A 613 13.24 8.14 48.64
N ARG A 614 14.50 8.26 48.19
CA ARG A 614 14.84 8.26 46.76
C ARG A 614 14.55 6.93 46.11
N GLU A 615 14.81 5.82 46.80
CA GLU A 615 14.52 4.47 46.30
C GLU A 615 13.01 4.22 46.21
N ARG A 616 12.21 4.64 47.21
CA ARG A 616 10.75 4.56 47.13
C ARG A 616 10.17 5.42 46.02
N VAL A 617 10.63 6.66 45.87
CA VAL A 617 10.20 7.55 44.78
C VAL A 617 10.62 6.99 43.42
N ALA A 618 11.80 6.37 43.30
CA ALA A 618 12.22 5.73 42.06
C ALA A 618 11.32 4.54 41.69
N ILE A 619 10.90 3.74 42.68
CA ILE A 619 9.95 2.63 42.49
C ILE A 619 8.58 3.15 42.05
N ASP A 620 8.07 4.20 42.72
CA ASP A 620 6.77 4.80 42.39
C ASP A 620 6.79 5.45 40.99
N VAL A 621 7.88 6.14 40.63
CA VAL A 621 8.07 6.73 39.29
C VAL A 621 8.16 5.65 38.22
N ALA A 622 8.89 4.55 38.47
CA ALA A 622 8.95 3.42 37.55
C ALA A 622 7.57 2.79 37.36
N TYR A 623 6.83 2.55 38.45
CA TYR A 623 5.47 2.02 38.40
C TYR A 623 4.52 2.95 37.63
N ILE A 624 4.58 4.28 37.86
CA ILE A 624 3.75 5.24 37.13
C ILE A 624 4.14 5.26 35.64
N GLN A 625 5.44 5.25 35.30
CA GLN A 625 5.91 5.25 33.92
C GLN A 625 5.47 4.00 33.15
N GLU A 626 5.57 2.84 33.79
CA GLU A 626 5.29 1.54 33.18
C GLU A 626 3.79 1.27 33.07
N THR A 627 3.02 1.62 34.11
CA THR A 627 1.60 1.25 34.19
C THR A 627 0.65 2.33 33.66
N VAL A 628 0.95 3.61 33.94
CA VAL A 628 0.03 4.73 33.64
C VAL A 628 0.62 5.71 32.61
N GLY A 629 1.94 5.74 32.45
CA GLY A 629 2.67 6.74 31.67
C GLY A 629 2.38 6.67 30.17
N VAL A 630 2.23 5.47 29.60
CA VAL A 630 1.81 5.31 28.19
C VAL A 630 0.39 5.83 27.98
N VAL A 631 -0.49 5.57 28.94
CA VAL A 631 -1.92 5.93 28.85
C VAL A 631 -2.12 7.43 29.01
N LEU A 632 -1.47 8.04 30.00
CA LEU A 632 -1.46 9.48 30.22
C LEU A 632 -0.88 10.24 29.02
N ARG A 633 0.21 9.75 28.42
CA ARG A 633 0.77 10.37 27.20
C ARG A 633 -0.21 10.34 26.03
N LYS A 634 -0.89 9.20 25.82
CA LYS A 634 -1.91 9.08 24.77
C LYS A 634 -3.17 9.90 25.06
N GLY A 635 -3.59 9.96 26.33
CA GLY A 635 -4.72 10.78 26.79
C GLY A 635 -4.45 12.27 26.67
N LEU A 636 -3.26 12.72 27.07
CA LEU A 636 -2.82 14.11 26.90
C LEU A 636 -2.69 14.48 25.42
N ALA A 637 -2.16 13.57 24.58
CA ALA A 637 -2.11 13.76 23.13
C ALA A 637 -3.52 13.88 22.51
N ALA A 638 -4.46 13.01 22.94
CA ALA A 638 -5.86 13.06 22.51
C ALA A 638 -6.55 14.36 22.96
N LEU A 639 -6.26 14.83 24.17
CA LEU A 639 -6.77 16.07 24.74
C LEU A 639 -6.26 17.30 23.98
N THR A 640 -4.96 17.35 23.65
CA THR A 640 -4.40 18.43 22.81
C THR A 640 -5.00 18.46 21.41
N ARG A 641 -5.43 17.30 20.89
CA ARG A 641 -6.04 17.18 19.56
C ARG A 641 -7.51 17.56 19.57
N ALA A 642 -8.27 17.11 20.57
CA ALA A 642 -9.71 17.30 20.65
C ALA A 642 -10.11 18.67 21.22
N LYS A 643 -9.24 19.31 22.02
CA LYS A 643 -9.49 20.59 22.72
C LYS A 643 -10.91 20.69 23.32
N PRO A 644 -11.31 19.72 24.16
CA PRO A 644 -12.64 19.71 24.74
C PRO A 644 -12.81 20.85 25.77
N ASP A 645 -14.05 21.32 25.93
CA ASP A 645 -14.38 22.39 26.88
C ASP A 645 -14.08 22.01 28.35
N ASP A 646 -14.16 20.72 28.68
CA ASP A 646 -13.69 20.15 29.94
C ASP A 646 -12.50 19.20 29.73
N PRO A 647 -11.25 19.71 29.81
CA PRO A 647 -10.06 18.88 29.62
C PRO A 647 -9.88 17.84 30.74
N ILE A 648 -10.30 18.14 31.97
CA ILE A 648 -10.11 17.22 33.10
C ILE A 648 -11.11 16.07 33.01
N GLY A 649 -12.39 16.37 32.75
CA GLY A 649 -13.42 15.36 32.53
C GLY A 649 -13.11 14.45 31.33
N TYR A 650 -12.67 15.04 30.22
CA TYR A 650 -12.28 14.29 29.03
C TYR A 650 -11.11 13.33 29.29
N LEU A 651 -10.08 13.78 30.01
CA LEU A 651 -8.94 12.93 30.35
C LEU A 651 -9.38 11.79 31.29
N ALA A 652 -10.24 12.06 32.27
CA ALA A 652 -10.76 11.03 33.18
C ALA A 652 -11.56 9.95 32.46
N ASP A 653 -12.42 10.34 31.52
CA ASP A 653 -13.20 9.40 30.70
C ASP A 653 -12.31 8.62 29.72
N TYR A 654 -11.29 9.26 29.16
CA TYR A 654 -10.29 8.59 28.34
C TYR A 654 -9.53 7.51 29.11
N LEU A 655 -9.10 7.80 30.34
CA LEU A 655 -8.41 6.84 31.21
C LEU A 655 -9.30 5.65 31.58
N LYS A 656 -10.58 5.89 31.89
CA LYS A 656 -11.57 4.82 32.14
C LYS A 656 -11.79 3.94 30.92
N LEU A 657 -11.94 4.55 29.74
CA LEU A 657 -12.14 3.82 28.49
C LEU A 657 -10.90 2.96 28.14
N PHE A 658 -9.71 3.51 28.35
CA PHE A 658 -8.46 2.79 28.12
C PHE A 658 -8.30 1.58 29.04
N GLN A 659 -8.61 1.74 30.33
CA GLN A 659 -8.59 0.63 31.28
C GLN A 659 -9.58 -0.48 30.88
N ARG A 660 -10.78 -0.11 30.42
CA ARG A 660 -11.79 -1.06 29.94
C ARG A 660 -11.32 -1.82 28.70
N ASN A 661 -10.74 -1.12 27.73
CA ASN A 661 -10.20 -1.72 26.51
C ASN A 661 -8.98 -2.60 26.79
N GLY A 662 -8.14 -2.24 27.78
CA GLY A 662 -7.02 -3.04 28.25
C GLY A 662 -7.45 -4.38 28.87
N LEU A 663 -8.54 -4.38 29.63
CA LEU A 663 -9.13 -5.60 30.19
C LEU A 663 -9.75 -6.48 29.10
N GLU A 664 -10.44 -5.90 28.12
CA GLU A 664 -10.99 -6.65 26.97
C GLU A 664 -9.89 -7.26 26.08
N THR A 665 -8.79 -6.54 25.86
CA THR A 665 -7.67 -7.07 25.07
C THR A 665 -6.95 -8.21 25.77
N LYS A 666 -6.73 -8.12 27.10
CA LYS A 666 -6.22 -9.26 27.90
C LYS A 666 -7.16 -10.47 27.83
N ARG A 667 -8.47 -10.27 28.01
CA ARG A 667 -9.47 -11.34 27.91
C ARG A 667 -9.49 -11.99 26.51
N ARG A 668 -9.29 -11.20 25.45
CA ARG A 668 -9.20 -11.69 24.07
C ARG A 668 -7.90 -12.47 23.82
N GLN A 669 -6.77 -12.05 24.39
CA GLN A 669 -5.51 -12.78 24.33
C GLN A 669 -5.60 -14.12 25.06
N GLU A 670 -6.20 -14.15 26.25
CA GLU A 670 -6.44 -15.39 27.00
C GLU A 670 -7.34 -16.37 26.24
N LEU A 671 -8.37 -15.88 25.55
CA LEU A 671 -9.20 -16.71 24.66
C LEU A 671 -8.42 -17.25 23.46
N LEU A 672 -7.54 -16.45 22.85
CA LEU A 672 -6.70 -16.88 21.74
C LEU A 672 -5.63 -17.90 22.17
N GLU A 673 -5.08 -17.76 23.37
CA GLU A 673 -4.15 -18.74 23.94
C GLU A 673 -4.84 -20.05 24.27
N ARG A 674 -6.08 -20.02 24.78
CA ARG A 674 -6.89 -21.24 24.97
C ARG A 674 -7.17 -21.96 23.65
N LEU A 675 -7.55 -21.23 22.60
CA LEU A 675 -7.77 -21.81 21.28
C LEU A 675 -6.48 -22.42 20.69
N ARG A 676 -5.32 -21.78 20.90
CA ARG A 676 -4.03 -22.33 20.47
C ARG A 676 -3.63 -23.59 21.22
N LEU A 677 -3.96 -23.68 22.51
CA LEU A 677 -3.72 -24.88 23.31
C LEU A 677 -4.66 -26.01 22.88
N GLU A 678 -5.93 -25.72 22.60
CA GLU A 678 -6.91 -26.69 22.06
C GLU A 678 -6.52 -27.20 20.66
N GLU A 679 -6.00 -26.34 19.77
CA GLU A 679 -5.47 -26.73 18.46
C GLU A 679 -4.22 -27.62 18.56
N ASN A 680 -3.33 -27.33 19.49
CA ASN A 680 -2.15 -28.16 19.74
C ASN A 680 -2.53 -29.53 20.32
N ASP A 681 -3.50 -29.58 21.24
CA ASP A 681 -4.01 -30.83 21.82
C ASP A 681 -4.67 -31.71 20.75
N HIS A 682 -5.44 -31.12 19.82
CA HIS A 682 -6.00 -31.82 18.66
C HIS A 682 -4.94 -32.34 17.69
N ALA A 683 -3.87 -31.57 17.42
CA ALA A 683 -2.76 -32.00 16.57
C ALA A 683 -1.94 -33.16 17.18
N THR A 684 -1.80 -33.20 18.51
CA THR A 684 -1.19 -34.36 19.20
C THR A 684 -2.07 -35.61 19.20
N MET A 685 -3.40 -35.48 19.17
CA MET A 685 -4.30 -36.63 19.07
C MET A 685 -4.36 -37.23 17.66
N GLU A 686 -4.26 -36.42 16.60
CA GLU A 686 -4.19 -36.92 15.21
C GLU A 686 -2.85 -37.59 14.86
N SER A 687 -1.78 -37.32 15.62
CA SER A 687 -0.47 -37.96 15.48
C SER A 687 -0.38 -39.35 16.13
N GLN A 688 -1.40 -39.75 16.91
CA GLN A 688 -1.45 -41.04 17.62
C GLN A 688 -2.48 -42.05 17.05
N VAL A 689 -3.08 -41.74 15.90
CA VAL A 689 -3.95 -42.64 15.12
C VAL A 689 -3.24 -43.01 13.83
#